data_AF-A0A1E7RRR0-F1
#
_entry.id   AF-A0A1E7RRR0-F1
#
_cell.length_a   1.000
_cell.length_b   1.000
_cell.length_c   1.000
_cell.angle_alpha   90.00
_cell.angle_beta   90.00
_cell.angle_gamma   90.00
#
_symmetry.space_group_name_H-M   'P 1'
#
loop_
_entity.id
_entity.type
_entity.pdbx_description
1 polymer ?
#
loop_
_entity_poly.entity_id
_entity_poly.type
_entity_poly.pdbx_seq_one_letter_code
_entity_poly.pdbx_strand_id
1 'polypeptide(L)'
;MKSFIQMGVPVIQRQLLQHRSSNPKGDDVIDYLLAVPDIELQQKTQKQDGQATDYYLDGTPDLESATSTYVTSHWGGKLAGELGLLGKPVNKEDMMALFDGFSPTGKELCQNAGARPTAEVKIDKRTGKPRLDKDGNVMMVDKGGRRAGYDLTHSPPKSVSLLHALGDDDTKLIVMEAQRVAVETSMSKMFEAFTQCRRSKGGKDVIDVDGLAYSMHMQFGSRELEPHLHTHVLVYNVCKGSDGTHSTFDASEIFRFRHAADMVYQNVLATELSKAGFKIVQSEEVDAHGQKTGARSWEVAGLHDRELINEFSSRHLEIMEERSKGTADAAAWLKTRKHKDEPSYPELMDHFSKLIENVSQKFKIPTIAELKEQQDVRCPARTREELLELLHENDAAFDYPTLLRQIGTENLGFVTASELFALADAAVSDTSDLMEINPVALHDDDKGMTLARRHTESRYAARWMVECELDLVTMSNARKGEEWWKVGKELSTPIIEALELKKGFKLSKEQRTAVDHIVSDTAGVCVASGFAGTGKTTVSDFYSEVYRAQGKRMLGCAVSNQAAKKLQEESRMECRSVTKILADLSRNRLVLTSNDVVVLDEAGMIDVPQIRALSAHCKNAGAKLILQGDEEQLKPVGAGQGMALMSDVLGESTITEIRRQKDQRMRDIVKMFYKYDENGLPVKARSPKSRNEVLEQSFAIWGALEAAGCIDEYNTHAEAVDSLVSDYFASHATTDERLVLAHSNADLKTLNQAIRKGYQERGEVAKEEVHIRAIGKKFFEDMSLSVGDRIRFTTADSVMNVVNGTEAKITSIVPNRKRGGFDVTVDIDEGLERRKLKFNTEEWNAIQHNYARTVHGAQGQGKTDVFLLGNAGMTDSSSLMVAISRVTKGKFTLYTTTHEAETLRQRAALDRNKENTLHAGVRGEEGAEIAKMFDKFKFQKSEVGAGVKKRGNETRQKQAKLNAESKQIEDWVGQHVSEIQKAMDRALTPNTQRDSFKRQTL
;
A
#
# COMPACT_ATOMS: atom_id res chain seq x y z
N MET A 1 45.50 -2.12 0.03
CA MET A 1 44.45 -1.13 0.38
C MET A 1 44.93 -0.19 1.52
N LYS A 2 45.99 0.61 1.32
CA LYS A 2 46.44 1.61 2.32
C LYS A 2 46.81 2.99 1.75
N SER A 3 46.45 3.28 0.49
CA SER A 3 46.84 4.51 -0.21
C SER A 3 45.67 5.41 -0.68
N PHE A 4 44.45 5.24 -0.14
CA PHE A 4 43.26 6.01 -0.56
C PHE A 4 42.70 6.98 0.50
N ILE A 5 43.42 7.25 1.61
CA ILE A 5 42.91 8.08 2.73
C ILE A 5 43.43 9.54 2.71
N GLN A 6 44.28 9.94 1.76
CA GLN A 6 44.79 11.31 1.66
C GLN A 6 44.33 12.01 0.38
N MET A 7 43.06 12.36 0.30
CA MET A 7 42.62 13.55 -0.43
C MET A 7 41.57 14.26 0.42
N GLY A 8 41.96 15.39 0.99
CA GLY A 8 41.07 16.30 1.69
C GLY A 8 40.06 16.86 0.70
N VAL A 9 38.80 16.44 0.86
CA VAL A 9 37.65 17.12 0.26
C VAL A 9 37.41 18.38 1.10
N PRO A 10 37.47 19.59 0.53
CA PRO A 10 37.13 20.81 1.26
C PRO A 10 35.71 20.71 1.81
N VAL A 11 35.50 21.32 2.97
CA VAL A 11 34.18 21.57 3.59
C VAL A 11 33.35 22.44 2.65
N ILE A 12 32.76 21.82 1.63
CA ILE A 12 31.65 22.37 0.87
C ILE A 12 30.43 22.13 1.74
N GLN A 13 29.77 23.20 2.16
CA GLN A 13 28.48 23.15 2.84
C GLN A 13 27.59 22.12 2.15
N ARG A 14 27.13 21.14 2.93
CA ARG A 14 26.28 20.03 2.50
C ARG A 14 24.95 20.54 1.92
N GLN A 15 24.94 20.92 0.65
CA GLN A 15 23.74 21.08 -0.16
C GLN A 15 23.32 19.69 -0.68
N LEU A 16 22.50 18.98 0.11
CA LEU A 16 21.83 17.75 -0.29
C LEU A 16 20.32 17.90 0.01
N LEU A 17 19.58 18.16 -1.07
CA LEU A 17 18.16 17.85 -1.38
C LEU A 17 17.00 18.50 -0.64
N GLN A 18 16.18 19.20 -1.44
CA GLN A 18 14.71 19.05 -1.49
C GLN A 18 14.24 19.33 -2.93
N HIS A 19 14.05 18.29 -3.76
CA HIS A 19 13.18 18.41 -4.94
C HIS A 19 11.80 17.96 -4.51
N ARG A 20 10.80 18.83 -4.58
CA ARG A 20 9.39 18.45 -4.64
C ARG A 20 8.60 19.56 -5.32
N SER A 21 7.83 19.16 -6.32
CA SER A 21 6.71 19.95 -6.84
C SER A 21 5.79 20.40 -5.69
N SER A 22 4.92 21.37 -5.97
CA SER A 22 3.96 21.99 -5.04
C SER A 22 3.10 21.02 -4.21
N ASN A 23 3.16 19.70 -4.46
CA ASN A 23 2.51 18.67 -3.67
C ASN A 23 3.44 18.04 -2.59
N PRO A 24 2.96 17.84 -1.35
CA PRO A 24 3.63 17.03 -0.33
C PRO A 24 4.09 15.59 -0.69
N LYS A 25 3.59 14.96 -1.77
CA LYS A 25 4.14 13.68 -2.26
C LYS A 25 5.31 13.83 -3.24
N GLY A 26 5.46 15.01 -3.87
CA GLY A 26 6.50 15.34 -4.84
C GLY A 26 6.31 14.75 -6.24
N ASP A 27 5.25 13.95 -6.46
CA ASP A 27 5.17 13.08 -7.64
C ASP A 27 4.11 13.54 -8.69
N ASP A 28 3.23 14.51 -8.38
CA ASP A 28 2.10 14.95 -9.23
C ASP A 28 1.91 16.47 -9.27
N VAL A 29 1.43 17.00 -10.40
CA VAL A 29 1.13 18.42 -10.60
C VAL A 29 -0.38 18.69 -10.80
N ILE A 30 -1.14 17.68 -11.23
CA ILE A 30 -2.60 17.61 -11.13
C ILE A 30 -2.98 17.11 -9.73
N ASP A 31 -3.47 17.99 -8.86
CA ASP A 31 -3.82 17.71 -7.47
C ASP A 31 -5.31 17.90 -7.16
N TYR A 32 -5.75 17.33 -6.03
CA TYR A 32 -7.06 17.55 -5.39
C TYR A 32 -8.33 16.96 -6.04
N LEU A 33 -8.36 15.64 -6.29
CA LEU A 33 -9.64 14.92 -6.41
C LEU A 33 -10.38 14.86 -5.07
N LEU A 34 -11.03 15.96 -4.66
CA LEU A 34 -12.02 15.95 -3.60
C LEU A 34 -13.37 15.59 -4.20
N ALA A 35 -13.94 14.49 -3.73
CA ALA A 35 -15.35 14.26 -3.90
C ALA A 35 -16.09 15.33 -3.09
N VAL A 36 -16.80 16.25 -3.74
CA VAL A 36 -17.61 17.24 -3.06
C VAL A 36 -18.96 16.58 -2.73
N PRO A 37 -19.23 16.21 -1.46
CA PRO A 37 -20.46 15.50 -1.09
C PRO A 37 -21.65 16.45 -1.01
N ASP A 38 -21.39 17.71 -0.64
CA ASP A 38 -22.33 18.82 -0.62
C ASP A 38 -21.56 20.14 -0.71
N ILE A 39 -22.06 21.11 -1.48
CA ILE A 39 -21.43 22.42 -1.70
C ILE A 39 -21.51 23.31 -0.45
N GLU A 40 -22.44 23.02 0.46
CA GLU A 40 -22.67 23.77 1.69
C GLU A 40 -21.79 23.32 2.88
N LEU A 41 -21.17 22.13 2.81
CA LEU A 41 -20.54 21.49 3.97
C LEU A 41 -19.15 22.02 4.37
N GLN A 42 -18.62 23.05 3.71
CA GLN A 42 -17.42 23.75 4.20
C GLN A 42 -17.71 24.86 5.23
N GLN A 43 -18.98 25.14 5.55
CA GLN A 43 -19.38 26.24 6.44
C GLN A 43 -19.47 25.90 7.95
N LYS A 44 -19.33 24.63 8.37
CA LYS A 44 -19.56 24.27 9.79
C LYS A 44 -18.45 24.73 10.76
N THR A 45 -17.38 25.36 10.28
CA THR A 45 -16.37 26.00 11.14
C THR A 45 -16.12 27.44 10.70
N GLN A 46 -16.76 28.35 11.43
CA GLN A 46 -16.61 29.82 11.44
C GLN A 46 -17.41 30.63 10.41
N LYS A 47 -18.45 31.28 10.94
CA LYS A 47 -19.25 32.42 10.45
C LYS A 47 -18.75 33.15 9.18
N GLN A 48 -19.35 32.85 8.01
CA GLN A 48 -19.75 33.80 6.95
C GLN A 48 -20.52 33.09 5.80
N ASP A 49 -21.49 33.79 5.20
CA ASP A 49 -22.50 33.31 4.23
C ASP A 49 -21.98 33.18 2.77
N GLY A 50 -21.16 32.17 2.43
CA GLY A 50 -20.70 31.96 1.03
C GLY A 50 -20.72 30.50 0.56
N GLN A 51 -21.29 30.23 -0.63
CA GLN A 51 -21.33 28.88 -1.24
C GLN A 51 -19.99 28.55 -1.93
N ALA A 52 -19.61 27.27 -2.10
CA ALA A 52 -18.33 26.92 -2.73
C ALA A 52 -18.20 27.43 -4.18
N THR A 53 -19.32 27.69 -4.86
CA THR A 53 -19.35 28.33 -6.19
C THR A 53 -18.86 29.78 -6.17
N ASP A 54 -19.15 30.52 -5.09
CA ASP A 54 -18.69 31.91 -4.89
C ASP A 54 -17.16 31.94 -4.78
N TYR A 55 -16.55 30.97 -4.08
CA TYR A 55 -15.09 30.83 -3.99
C TYR A 55 -14.40 30.70 -5.35
N TYR A 56 -15.01 30.00 -6.32
CA TYR A 56 -14.40 29.82 -7.64
C TYR A 56 -14.60 31.03 -8.55
N LEU A 57 -15.76 31.69 -8.49
CA LEU A 57 -16.08 32.84 -9.33
C LEU A 57 -15.41 34.13 -8.81
N ASP A 58 -15.47 34.38 -7.50
CA ASP A 58 -14.91 35.59 -6.89
C ASP A 58 -13.37 35.62 -6.95
N GLY A 59 -12.73 34.44 -6.92
CA GLY A 59 -11.27 34.32 -7.04
C GLY A 59 -10.74 34.39 -8.48
N THR A 60 -11.59 34.61 -9.49
CA THR A 60 -11.21 34.61 -10.91
C THR A 60 -11.86 35.76 -11.69
N PRO A 61 -11.62 37.02 -11.33
CA PRO A 61 -12.07 38.12 -12.17
C PRO A 61 -11.39 38.06 -13.54
N ASP A 62 -12.13 38.38 -14.59
CA ASP A 62 -11.56 38.55 -15.93
C ASP A 62 -10.53 39.68 -15.93
N LEU A 63 -9.43 39.50 -16.67
CA LEU A 63 -8.35 40.49 -16.69
C LEU A 63 -8.52 41.44 -17.86
N GLU A 64 -8.80 42.70 -17.55
CA GLU A 64 -8.86 43.76 -18.55
C GLU A 64 -7.47 44.31 -18.85
N SER A 65 -7.10 44.33 -20.13
CA SER A 65 -5.96 45.10 -20.66
C SER A 65 -6.47 46.29 -21.49
N ALA A 66 -5.56 47.19 -21.90
CA ALA A 66 -5.91 48.32 -22.76
C ALA A 66 -6.49 47.93 -24.13
N THR A 67 -6.34 46.67 -24.57
CA THR A 67 -6.71 46.18 -25.91
C THR A 67 -7.57 44.91 -25.95
N SER A 68 -7.70 44.17 -24.83
CA SER A 68 -8.47 42.92 -24.76
C SER A 68 -8.78 42.49 -23.32
N THR A 69 -9.83 41.68 -23.13
CA THR A 69 -10.13 41.01 -21.86
C THR A 69 -9.69 39.55 -21.93
N TYR A 70 -8.85 39.09 -20.99
CA TYR A 70 -8.49 37.70 -20.84
C TYR A 70 -9.45 37.01 -19.89
N VAL A 71 -10.10 35.95 -20.36
CA VAL A 71 -11.11 35.20 -19.60
C VAL A 71 -10.44 34.15 -18.72
N THR A 72 -10.53 34.30 -17.41
CA THR A 72 -9.89 33.39 -16.43
C THR A 72 -10.78 32.20 -16.07
N SER A 73 -12.08 32.31 -16.33
CA SER A 73 -13.10 31.28 -16.08
C SER A 73 -13.89 30.90 -17.34
N HIS A 74 -13.84 29.64 -17.77
CA HIS A 74 -14.54 29.19 -18.97
C HIS A 74 -15.01 27.73 -18.90
N TRP A 75 -15.99 27.40 -19.73
CA TRP A 75 -16.53 26.04 -19.88
C TRP A 75 -15.67 25.17 -20.80
N GLY A 76 -15.60 23.88 -20.50
CA GLY A 76 -14.97 22.87 -21.34
C GLY A 76 -15.70 21.54 -21.35
N GLY A 77 -15.33 20.71 -22.33
CA GLY A 77 -15.89 19.38 -22.54
C GLY A 77 -17.03 19.36 -23.56
N LYS A 78 -17.19 18.21 -24.21
CA LYS A 78 -18.17 18.02 -25.29
C LYS A 78 -19.60 18.12 -24.78
N LEU A 79 -19.90 17.63 -23.58
CA LEU A 79 -21.24 17.76 -23.00
C LEU A 79 -21.55 19.22 -22.69
N ALA A 80 -20.58 20.02 -22.22
CA ALA A 80 -20.79 21.46 -22.06
C ALA A 80 -21.13 22.13 -23.42
N GLY A 81 -20.50 21.68 -24.51
CA GLY A 81 -20.84 22.10 -25.87
C GLY A 81 -22.27 21.76 -26.26
N GLU A 82 -22.73 20.54 -26.01
CA GLU A 82 -24.11 20.11 -26.28
C GLU A 82 -25.15 20.86 -25.44
N LEU A 83 -24.78 21.26 -24.23
CA LEU A 83 -25.61 22.10 -23.35
C LEU A 83 -25.55 23.59 -23.74
N GLY A 84 -24.77 23.94 -24.77
CA GLY A 84 -24.63 25.32 -25.25
C GLY A 84 -23.92 26.23 -24.24
N LEU A 85 -22.98 25.69 -23.47
CA LEU A 85 -22.21 26.42 -22.45
C LEU A 85 -20.87 26.95 -22.99
N LEU A 86 -20.29 26.32 -24.01
CA LEU A 86 -19.02 26.77 -24.58
C LEU A 86 -19.14 28.20 -25.12
N GLY A 87 -18.17 29.05 -24.76
CA GLY A 87 -18.13 30.46 -25.12
C GLY A 87 -19.06 31.38 -24.30
N LYS A 88 -19.88 30.84 -23.39
CA LYS A 88 -20.62 31.63 -22.41
C LYS A 88 -19.76 31.90 -21.17
N PRO A 89 -19.98 33.02 -20.45
CA PRO A 89 -19.42 33.21 -19.12
C PRO A 89 -19.86 32.10 -18.17
N VAL A 90 -18.95 31.63 -17.32
CA VAL A 90 -19.30 30.71 -16.24
C VAL A 90 -20.06 31.49 -15.17
N ASN A 91 -21.24 31.01 -14.79
CA ASN A 91 -22.09 31.65 -13.78
C ASN A 91 -22.55 30.63 -12.73
N LYS A 92 -22.91 31.14 -11.57
CA LYS A 92 -23.30 30.33 -10.40
C LYS A 92 -24.51 29.43 -10.68
N GLU A 93 -25.46 29.92 -11.45
CA GLU A 93 -26.74 29.23 -11.72
C GLU A 93 -26.50 27.96 -12.53
N ASP A 94 -25.75 28.05 -13.62
CA ASP A 94 -25.39 26.91 -14.48
C ASP A 94 -24.50 25.90 -13.75
N MET A 95 -23.52 26.38 -12.97
CA MET A 95 -22.67 25.52 -12.14
C MET A 95 -23.52 24.73 -11.13
N MET A 96 -24.43 25.41 -10.42
CA MET A 96 -25.30 24.77 -9.44
C MET A 96 -26.24 23.74 -10.08
N ALA A 97 -26.80 24.05 -11.26
CA ALA A 97 -27.63 23.09 -11.99
C ALA A 97 -26.86 21.79 -12.27
N LEU A 98 -25.64 21.89 -12.84
CA LEU A 98 -24.80 20.72 -13.11
C LEU A 98 -24.35 20.00 -11.84
N PHE A 99 -24.03 20.76 -10.81
CA PHE A 99 -23.73 20.23 -9.48
C PHE A 99 -24.90 19.59 -8.78
N ASP A 100 -26.14 19.80 -9.22
CA ASP A 100 -27.32 19.09 -8.72
C ASP A 100 -27.75 17.96 -9.69
N GLY A 101 -27.07 17.80 -10.82
CA GLY A 101 -27.36 16.77 -11.82
C GLY A 101 -28.40 17.18 -12.86
N PHE A 102 -28.62 18.48 -13.03
CA PHE A 102 -29.51 19.07 -14.03
C PHE A 102 -28.70 19.82 -15.10
N SER A 103 -29.28 19.93 -16.29
CA SER A 103 -28.83 20.89 -17.30
C SER A 103 -29.23 22.32 -16.91
N PRO A 104 -28.59 23.34 -17.50
CA PRO A 104 -29.02 24.74 -17.40
C PRO A 104 -30.51 25.01 -17.69
N THR A 105 -31.15 24.15 -18.50
CA THR A 105 -32.56 24.27 -18.86
C THR A 105 -33.50 23.49 -17.93
N GLY A 106 -32.96 22.89 -16.86
CA GLY A 106 -33.72 22.14 -15.85
C GLY A 106 -33.96 20.66 -16.19
N LYS A 107 -33.47 20.15 -17.33
CA LYS A 107 -33.55 18.72 -17.66
C LYS A 107 -32.62 17.88 -16.77
N GLU A 108 -33.11 16.79 -16.22
CA GLU A 108 -32.30 15.80 -15.47
C GLU A 108 -31.24 15.14 -16.36
N LEU A 109 -30.00 15.09 -15.86
CA LEU A 109 -28.85 14.45 -16.52
C LEU A 109 -28.42 13.15 -15.82
N CYS A 110 -29.00 12.82 -14.65
CA CYS A 110 -28.78 11.55 -13.97
C CYS A 110 -29.98 11.16 -13.09
N GLN A 111 -30.14 9.87 -12.80
CA GLN A 111 -31.32 9.32 -12.10
C GLN A 111 -31.53 9.86 -10.68
N ASN A 112 -30.46 10.32 -10.01
CA ASN A 112 -30.50 10.84 -8.65
C ASN A 112 -30.32 12.37 -8.59
N ALA A 113 -30.66 13.08 -9.68
CA ALA A 113 -30.60 14.54 -9.71
C ALA A 113 -31.37 15.16 -8.53
N GLY A 114 -30.79 16.17 -7.88
CA GLY A 114 -31.33 16.83 -6.69
C GLY A 114 -31.28 16.04 -5.38
N ALA A 115 -30.76 14.80 -5.37
CA ALA A 115 -30.71 14.00 -4.15
C ALA A 115 -29.68 14.55 -3.14
N ARG A 116 -30.16 15.02 -1.98
CA ARG A 116 -29.34 15.50 -0.86
C ARG A 116 -29.10 14.41 0.19
N PRO A 117 -27.99 14.47 0.95
CA PRO A 117 -27.81 13.63 2.13
C PRO A 117 -28.85 13.95 3.20
N THR A 118 -29.29 12.94 3.95
CA THR A 118 -30.16 13.08 5.13
C THR A 118 -29.34 12.90 6.40
N ALA A 119 -29.47 13.82 7.35
CA ALA A 119 -28.82 13.71 8.66
C ALA A 119 -29.58 12.73 9.56
N GLU A 120 -28.91 11.65 10.00
CA GLU A 120 -29.44 10.68 10.96
C GLU A 120 -28.73 10.82 12.33
N VAL A 121 -29.42 10.51 13.42
CA VAL A 121 -28.81 10.49 14.77
C VAL A 121 -27.75 9.40 14.86
N LYS A 122 -26.56 9.76 15.32
CA LYS A 122 -25.45 8.83 15.52
C LYS A 122 -25.70 7.98 16.76
N ILE A 123 -25.92 6.68 16.57
CA ILE A 123 -26.11 5.72 17.66
C ILE A 123 -24.80 4.98 17.94
N ASP A 124 -24.41 4.90 19.21
CA ASP A 124 -23.36 4.01 19.67
C ASP A 124 -23.89 2.57 19.60
N LYS A 125 -23.49 1.81 18.59
CA LYS A 125 -23.99 0.44 18.36
C LYS A 125 -23.69 -0.53 19.51
N ARG A 126 -22.71 -0.23 20.38
CA ARG A 126 -22.35 -1.06 21.55
C ARG A 126 -23.31 -0.84 22.73
N THR A 127 -23.84 0.37 22.89
CA THR A 127 -24.69 0.77 24.02
C THR A 127 -26.13 1.10 23.64
N GLY A 128 -26.43 1.23 22.34
CA GLY A 128 -27.74 1.58 21.80
C GLY A 128 -28.14 3.05 22.05
N LYS A 129 -27.24 3.90 22.55
CA LYS A 129 -27.53 5.28 22.92
C LYS A 129 -27.04 6.27 21.86
N PRO A 130 -27.68 7.46 21.73
CA PRO A 130 -27.12 8.55 20.94
C PRO A 130 -25.71 8.89 21.42
N ARG A 131 -24.75 8.95 20.49
CA ARG A 131 -23.41 9.46 20.79
C ARG A 131 -23.50 10.95 21.04
N LEU A 132 -22.77 11.39 22.06
CA LEU A 132 -22.64 12.79 22.41
C LEU A 132 -21.27 13.29 21.95
N ASP A 133 -21.22 14.53 21.47
CA ASP A 133 -19.95 15.21 21.21
C ASP A 133 -19.26 15.60 22.54
N LYS A 134 -18.09 16.26 22.44
CA LYS A 134 -17.32 16.71 23.61
C LYS A 134 -18.08 17.71 24.49
N ASP A 135 -19.14 18.32 23.97
CA ASP A 135 -19.99 19.31 24.62
C ASP A 135 -21.33 18.72 25.13
N GLY A 136 -21.56 17.42 24.91
CA GLY A 136 -22.75 16.71 25.37
C GLY A 136 -23.95 16.72 24.41
N ASN A 137 -23.79 17.17 23.16
CA ASN A 137 -24.88 17.22 22.17
C ASN A 137 -24.98 15.95 21.33
N VAL A 138 -26.20 15.59 20.93
CA VAL A 138 -26.45 14.43 20.06
C VAL A 138 -25.78 14.63 18.71
N MET A 139 -24.92 13.69 18.35
CA MET A 139 -24.18 13.72 17.10
C MET A 139 -25.05 13.27 15.93
N MET A 140 -24.87 13.88 14.77
CA MET A 140 -25.56 13.54 13.52
C MET A 140 -24.57 12.98 12.49
N VAL A 141 -25.00 12.07 11.62
CA VAL A 141 -24.22 11.54 10.49
C VAL A 141 -25.04 11.70 9.21
N ASP A 142 -24.42 12.25 8.17
CA ASP A 142 -25.02 12.39 6.85
C ASP A 142 -25.04 11.05 6.12
N LYS A 143 -26.20 10.68 5.58
CA LYS A 143 -26.41 9.41 4.88
C LYS A 143 -27.23 9.64 3.61
N GLY A 144 -26.84 8.98 2.52
CA GLY A 144 -27.47 9.18 1.21
C GLY A 144 -26.93 10.41 0.48
N GLY A 145 -27.66 10.87 -0.54
CA GLY A 145 -27.25 11.98 -1.42
C GLY A 145 -26.48 11.55 -2.67
N ARG A 146 -26.30 12.49 -3.61
CA ARG A 146 -25.44 12.31 -4.80
C ARG A 146 -24.08 12.97 -4.61
N ARG A 147 -23.06 12.43 -5.29
CA ARG A 147 -21.76 13.11 -5.40
C ARG A 147 -21.84 14.21 -6.44
N ALA A 148 -21.46 15.43 -6.07
CA ALA A 148 -21.64 16.61 -6.91
C ALA A 148 -20.68 16.65 -8.11
N GLY A 149 -19.40 16.34 -7.87
CA GLY A 149 -18.34 16.42 -8.86
C GLY A 149 -16.98 16.17 -8.25
N TYR A 150 -15.95 16.46 -9.03
CA TYR A 150 -14.54 16.38 -8.67
C TYR A 150 -13.82 17.65 -9.09
N ASP A 151 -12.91 18.14 -8.25
CA ASP A 151 -11.95 19.17 -8.61
C ASP A 151 -10.67 18.49 -9.15
N LEU A 152 -10.12 18.98 -10.26
CA LEU A 152 -8.83 18.59 -10.79
C LEU A 152 -7.97 19.85 -10.89
N THR A 153 -7.18 20.12 -9.85
CA THR A 153 -6.36 21.32 -9.76
C THR A 153 -5.02 21.12 -10.50
N HIS A 154 -4.83 21.82 -11.61
CA HIS A 154 -3.57 21.79 -12.38
C HIS A 154 -2.65 22.90 -11.90
N SER A 155 -1.52 22.55 -11.28
CA SER A 155 -0.68 23.52 -10.55
C SER A 155 0.77 23.55 -11.08
N PRO A 156 1.16 24.35 -12.08
CA PRO A 156 2.46 24.29 -12.73
C PRO A 156 3.67 24.34 -11.77
N PRO A 157 4.89 23.94 -12.22
CA PRO A 157 6.11 24.12 -11.42
C PRO A 157 6.23 25.54 -10.86
N LYS A 158 6.78 25.68 -9.66
CA LYS A 158 6.76 26.96 -8.95
C LYS A 158 7.47 28.06 -9.74
N SER A 159 8.52 27.72 -10.46
CA SER A 159 9.22 28.65 -11.37
C SER A 159 8.33 29.25 -12.45
N VAL A 160 7.26 28.57 -12.90
CA VAL A 160 6.27 29.12 -13.85
C VAL A 160 5.39 30.16 -13.17
N SER A 161 4.99 29.93 -11.91
CA SER A 161 4.29 30.94 -11.11
C SER A 161 5.16 32.17 -10.86
N LEU A 162 6.46 31.97 -10.63
CA LEU A 162 7.43 33.06 -10.51
C LEU A 162 7.62 33.80 -11.84
N LEU A 163 7.70 33.08 -12.95
CA LEU A 163 7.78 33.68 -14.29
C LEU A 163 6.58 34.57 -14.58
N HIS A 164 5.37 34.12 -14.23
CA HIS A 164 4.16 34.94 -14.32
C HIS A 164 4.26 36.20 -13.45
N ALA A 165 4.69 36.07 -12.18
CA ALA A 165 4.81 37.21 -11.27
C ALA A 165 5.88 38.23 -11.72
N LEU A 166 6.97 37.76 -12.33
CA LEU A 166 8.07 38.58 -12.84
C LEU A 166 7.81 39.18 -14.23
N GLY A 167 6.84 38.62 -14.97
CA GLY A 167 6.56 38.96 -16.35
C GLY A 167 6.09 40.40 -16.54
N ASP A 168 6.47 40.97 -17.69
CA ASP A 168 5.69 42.04 -18.30
C ASP A 168 4.30 41.52 -18.73
N ASP A 169 3.41 42.42 -19.16
CA ASP A 169 2.02 42.06 -19.51
C ASP A 169 1.97 40.99 -20.62
N ASP A 170 2.87 41.08 -21.60
CA ASP A 170 2.99 40.08 -22.67
C ASP A 170 3.42 38.72 -22.13
N THR A 171 4.44 38.68 -21.26
CA THR A 171 4.91 37.43 -20.63
C THR A 171 3.85 36.80 -19.74
N LYS A 172 3.10 37.60 -18.97
CA LYS A 172 1.99 37.12 -18.15
C LYS A 172 0.93 36.43 -19.01
N LEU A 173 0.50 37.07 -20.09
CA LEU A 173 -0.46 36.50 -21.04
C LEU A 173 0.05 35.21 -21.67
N ILE A 174 1.33 35.17 -22.07
CA ILE A 174 1.97 33.96 -22.61
C ILE A 174 1.91 32.81 -21.59
N VAL A 175 2.26 33.06 -20.32
CA VAL A 175 2.25 32.02 -19.29
C VAL A 175 0.82 31.53 -19.00
N MET A 176 -0.13 32.45 -18.96
CA MET A 176 -1.55 32.12 -18.77
C MET A 176 -2.10 31.28 -19.92
N GLU A 177 -1.78 31.64 -21.16
CA GLU A 177 -2.19 30.89 -22.34
C GLU A 177 -1.53 29.51 -22.40
N ALA A 178 -0.24 29.41 -22.07
CA ALA A 178 0.47 28.14 -21.95
C ALA A 178 -0.18 27.22 -20.91
N GLN A 179 -0.55 27.77 -19.74
CA GLN A 179 -1.31 27.06 -18.71
C GLN A 179 -2.67 26.59 -19.26
N ARG A 180 -3.43 27.47 -19.92
CA ARG A 180 -4.74 27.14 -20.51
C ARG A 180 -4.65 25.99 -21.51
N VAL A 181 -3.76 26.08 -22.49
CA VAL A 181 -3.55 25.05 -23.53
C VAL A 181 -3.14 23.72 -22.90
N ALA A 182 -2.27 23.73 -21.89
CA ALA A 182 -1.84 22.52 -21.21
C ALA A 182 -2.98 21.84 -20.45
N VAL A 183 -3.82 22.61 -19.72
CA VAL A 183 -5.00 22.08 -19.02
C VAL A 183 -6.06 21.56 -20.00
N GLU A 184 -6.37 22.30 -21.06
CA GLU A 184 -7.33 21.86 -22.07
C GLU A 184 -6.86 20.58 -22.78
N THR A 185 -5.56 20.45 -23.02
CA THR A 185 -4.98 19.26 -23.65
C THR A 185 -5.06 18.05 -22.74
N SER A 186 -4.71 18.16 -21.45
CA SER A 186 -4.84 17.04 -20.51
C SER A 186 -6.31 16.64 -20.32
N MET A 187 -7.22 17.60 -20.24
CA MET A 187 -8.66 17.33 -20.12
C MET A 187 -9.21 16.61 -21.36
N SER A 188 -8.94 17.12 -22.56
CA SER A 188 -9.51 16.56 -23.80
C SER A 188 -8.84 15.26 -24.26
N LYS A 189 -7.50 15.15 -24.17
CA LYS A 189 -6.74 13.99 -24.66
C LYS A 189 -6.67 12.85 -23.64
N MET A 190 -6.88 13.12 -22.35
CA MET A 190 -6.78 12.11 -21.30
C MET A 190 -8.09 11.93 -20.55
N PHE A 191 -8.52 12.91 -19.74
CA PHE A 191 -9.66 12.69 -18.86
C PHE A 191 -10.97 12.42 -19.62
N GLU A 192 -11.32 13.26 -20.60
CA GLU A 192 -12.53 13.06 -21.39
C GLU A 192 -12.44 11.84 -22.32
N ALA A 193 -11.25 11.53 -22.85
CA ALA A 193 -11.05 10.41 -23.77
C ALA A 193 -11.12 9.02 -23.09
N PHE A 194 -10.66 8.91 -21.84
CA PHE A 194 -10.55 7.62 -21.14
C PHE A 194 -11.60 7.40 -20.04
N THR A 195 -12.35 8.43 -19.64
CA THR A 195 -13.43 8.25 -18.66
C THR A 195 -14.53 7.34 -19.21
N GLN A 196 -15.06 6.47 -18.35
CA GLN A 196 -16.12 5.53 -18.68
C GLN A 196 -17.34 5.73 -17.75
N CYS A 197 -18.49 5.21 -18.15
CA CYS A 197 -19.70 5.23 -17.33
C CYS A 197 -20.34 3.84 -17.27
N ARG A 198 -21.12 3.61 -16.20
CA ARG A 198 -21.72 2.30 -15.93
C ARG A 198 -23.18 2.23 -16.39
N ARG A 199 -23.61 1.04 -16.79
CA ARG A 199 -24.98 0.69 -17.20
C ARG A 199 -25.43 -0.60 -16.52
N SER A 200 -26.73 -0.87 -16.67
CA SER A 200 -27.42 -2.06 -16.16
C SER A 200 -27.33 -2.27 -14.64
N LYS A 201 -27.98 -3.34 -14.15
CA LYS A 201 -28.08 -3.64 -12.72
C LYS A 201 -26.70 -3.97 -12.15
N GLY A 202 -26.29 -3.25 -11.11
CA GLY A 202 -24.99 -3.43 -10.47
C GLY A 202 -23.84 -2.71 -11.18
N GLY A 203 -24.10 -2.02 -12.31
CA GLY A 203 -23.08 -1.32 -13.07
C GLY A 203 -22.11 -2.28 -13.78
N LYS A 204 -22.62 -3.41 -14.28
CA LYS A 204 -21.81 -4.47 -14.91
C LYS A 204 -21.41 -4.14 -16.34
N ASP A 205 -22.29 -3.45 -17.05
CA ASP A 205 -21.97 -2.90 -18.36
C ASP A 205 -21.19 -1.61 -18.18
N VAL A 206 -20.08 -1.47 -18.89
CA VAL A 206 -19.26 -0.26 -18.86
C VAL A 206 -19.02 0.18 -20.29
N ILE A 207 -19.37 1.43 -20.57
CA ILE A 207 -19.24 2.05 -21.89
C ILE A 207 -18.42 3.32 -21.78
N ASP A 208 -17.87 3.75 -22.90
CA ASP A 208 -17.11 4.99 -22.98
C ASP A 208 -18.03 6.20 -22.79
N VAL A 209 -17.44 7.29 -22.30
CA VAL A 209 -18.08 8.60 -22.27
C VAL A 209 -17.86 9.28 -23.62
N ASP A 210 -18.92 9.84 -24.19
CA ASP A 210 -18.87 10.67 -25.39
C ASP A 210 -18.66 12.16 -25.05
N GLY A 211 -18.99 12.58 -23.83
CA GLY A 211 -18.67 13.92 -23.35
C GLY A 211 -18.79 14.11 -21.84
N LEU A 212 -17.88 14.92 -21.30
CA LEU A 212 -17.92 15.45 -19.94
C LEU A 212 -18.32 16.94 -19.98
N ALA A 213 -18.82 17.43 -18.86
CA ALA A 213 -19.00 18.86 -18.62
C ALA A 213 -18.07 19.28 -17.48
N TYR A 214 -17.28 20.33 -17.71
CA TYR A 214 -16.43 20.90 -16.68
C TYR A 214 -16.27 22.42 -16.86
N SER A 215 -15.95 23.11 -15.77
CA SER A 215 -15.55 24.52 -15.79
C SER A 215 -14.12 24.64 -15.28
N MET A 216 -13.37 25.58 -15.84
CA MET A 216 -11.96 25.82 -15.52
C MET A 216 -11.84 27.22 -14.94
N HIS A 217 -11.16 27.33 -13.79
CA HIS A 217 -11.04 28.57 -13.02
C HIS A 217 -9.57 28.81 -12.68
N MET A 218 -8.94 29.76 -13.38
CA MET A 218 -7.52 30.10 -13.20
C MET A 218 -7.32 31.09 -12.05
N GLN A 219 -6.56 30.70 -11.04
CA GLN A 219 -6.20 31.52 -9.87
C GLN A 219 -4.69 31.77 -9.83
N PHE A 220 -4.27 32.84 -9.15
CA PHE A 220 -2.90 33.36 -9.22
C PHE A 220 -2.19 33.41 -7.87
N GLY A 221 -2.94 33.53 -6.78
CA GLY A 221 -2.44 33.63 -5.42
C GLY A 221 -2.58 32.32 -4.64
N SER A 222 -1.57 32.05 -3.82
CA SER A 222 -1.71 31.11 -2.72
C SER A 222 -2.59 31.72 -1.62
N ARG A 223 -2.96 30.94 -0.61
CA ARG A 223 -3.68 31.48 0.56
C ARG A 223 -2.83 32.45 1.40
N GLU A 224 -1.51 32.38 1.26
CA GLU A 224 -0.55 33.30 1.87
C GLU A 224 -0.24 34.47 0.94
N LEU A 225 -1.02 34.65 -0.14
CA LEU A 225 -0.83 35.68 -1.17
C LEU A 225 0.56 35.61 -1.82
N GLU A 226 1.09 34.40 -2.02
CA GLU A 226 2.31 34.17 -2.79
C GLU A 226 2.01 33.78 -4.24
N PRO A 227 2.94 34.02 -5.20
CA PRO A 227 2.78 33.60 -6.60
C PRO A 227 2.47 32.12 -6.74
N HIS A 228 1.25 31.76 -7.10
CA HIS A 228 0.81 30.39 -7.25
C HIS A 228 -0.26 30.33 -8.33
N LEU A 229 0.19 30.36 -9.58
CA LEU A 229 -0.68 30.09 -10.72
C LEU A 229 -1.18 28.66 -10.62
N HIS A 230 -2.49 28.45 -10.75
CA HIS A 230 -3.11 27.12 -10.80
C HIS A 230 -4.50 27.22 -11.43
N THR A 231 -5.00 26.11 -11.96
CA THR A 231 -6.35 26.05 -12.56
C THR A 231 -7.17 24.98 -11.85
N HIS A 232 -8.26 25.38 -11.20
CA HIS A 232 -9.28 24.46 -10.70
C HIS A 232 -10.16 24.00 -11.86
N VAL A 233 -10.20 22.70 -12.14
CA VAL A 233 -11.11 22.12 -13.14
C VAL A 233 -12.21 21.36 -12.44
N LEU A 234 -13.41 21.92 -12.41
CA LEU A 234 -14.57 21.33 -11.77
C LEU A 234 -15.28 20.41 -12.76
N VAL A 235 -15.07 19.11 -12.61
CA VAL A 235 -15.74 18.08 -13.39
C VAL A 235 -17.04 17.69 -12.69
N TYR A 236 -18.15 18.14 -13.25
CA TYR A 236 -19.49 17.85 -12.73
C TYR A 236 -19.80 16.37 -12.93
N ASN A 237 -20.35 15.69 -11.91
CA ASN A 237 -20.60 14.24 -11.96
C ASN A 237 -21.82 13.89 -12.84
N VAL A 238 -21.77 14.31 -14.10
CA VAL A 238 -22.70 14.05 -15.19
C VAL A 238 -21.87 13.82 -16.46
N CYS A 239 -22.33 12.93 -17.30
CA CYS A 239 -21.69 12.60 -18.57
C CYS A 239 -22.75 12.15 -19.57
N LYS A 240 -22.39 12.20 -20.85
CA LYS A 240 -23.11 11.51 -21.91
C LYS A 240 -22.34 10.25 -22.28
N GLY A 241 -22.98 9.09 -22.19
CA GLY A 241 -22.39 7.82 -22.63
C GLY A 241 -22.33 7.73 -24.15
N SER A 242 -21.52 6.82 -24.68
CA SER A 242 -21.46 6.50 -26.11
C SER A 242 -22.79 5.99 -26.69
N ASP A 243 -23.74 5.63 -25.83
CA ASP A 243 -25.12 5.29 -26.17
C ASP A 243 -26.05 6.53 -26.34
N GLY A 244 -25.52 7.73 -26.15
CA GLY A 244 -26.23 9.00 -26.23
C GLY A 244 -27.05 9.35 -24.98
N THR A 245 -27.03 8.51 -23.94
CA THR A 245 -27.81 8.73 -22.71
C THR A 245 -26.98 9.44 -21.63
N HIS A 246 -27.66 10.25 -20.81
CA HIS A 246 -27.01 10.99 -19.73
C HIS A 246 -27.00 10.18 -18.44
N SER A 247 -25.89 10.21 -17.72
CA SER A 247 -25.69 9.46 -16.47
C SER A 247 -24.54 10.04 -15.65
N THR A 248 -24.18 9.38 -14.55
CA THR A 248 -22.93 9.68 -13.83
C THR A 248 -21.77 8.86 -14.41
N PHE A 249 -20.53 9.35 -14.30
CA PHE A 249 -19.35 8.63 -14.75
C PHE A 249 -18.66 7.88 -13.61
N ASP A 250 -17.81 6.92 -13.97
CA ASP A 250 -16.94 6.20 -13.04
C ASP A 250 -15.58 6.89 -12.93
N ALA A 251 -15.34 7.51 -11.77
CA ALA A 251 -14.09 8.22 -11.52
C ALA A 251 -12.86 7.30 -11.37
N SER A 252 -13.03 5.98 -11.30
CA SER A 252 -11.88 5.07 -11.15
C SER A 252 -10.89 5.17 -12.31
N GLU A 253 -11.36 5.41 -13.54
CA GLU A 253 -10.47 5.65 -14.68
C GLU A 253 -9.79 7.02 -14.60
N ILE A 254 -10.45 8.06 -14.08
CA ILE A 254 -9.81 9.36 -13.82
C ILE A 254 -8.61 9.20 -12.87
N PHE A 255 -8.77 8.41 -11.79
CA PHE A 255 -7.66 8.12 -10.87
C PHE A 255 -6.54 7.30 -11.52
N ARG A 256 -6.90 6.32 -12.35
CA ARG A 256 -5.94 5.45 -13.05
C ARG A 256 -5.08 6.23 -14.05
N PHE A 257 -5.69 7.17 -14.79
CA PHE A 257 -5.01 7.94 -15.82
C PHE A 257 -4.37 9.24 -15.31
N ARG A 258 -4.62 9.65 -14.06
CA ARG A 258 -4.13 10.92 -13.48
C ARG A 258 -2.65 11.17 -13.73
N HIS A 259 -1.78 10.21 -13.42
CA HIS A 259 -0.33 10.38 -13.58
C HIS A 259 0.09 10.52 -15.05
N ALA A 260 -0.58 9.82 -15.95
CA ALA A 260 -0.31 9.93 -17.38
C ALA A 260 -0.81 11.28 -17.95
N ALA A 261 -1.97 11.74 -17.47
CA ALA A 261 -2.51 13.06 -17.80
C ALA A 261 -1.62 14.20 -17.28
N ASP A 262 -1.00 14.01 -16.12
CA ASP A 262 -0.01 14.92 -15.56
C ASP A 262 1.21 15.06 -16.48
N MET A 263 1.71 13.94 -17.02
CA MET A 263 2.81 13.98 -17.98
C MET A 263 2.44 14.68 -19.29
N VAL A 264 1.21 14.52 -19.78
CA VAL A 264 0.72 15.29 -20.94
C VAL A 264 0.69 16.79 -20.60
N TYR A 265 0.10 17.15 -19.46
CA TYR A 265 0.03 18.54 -18.98
C TYR A 265 1.43 19.18 -18.87
N GLN A 266 2.36 18.53 -18.18
CA GLN A 266 3.71 19.03 -17.96
C GLN A 266 4.49 19.24 -19.26
N ASN A 267 4.42 18.27 -20.17
CA ASN A 267 5.12 18.33 -21.46
C ASN A 267 4.53 19.42 -22.38
N VAL A 268 3.21 19.57 -22.42
CA VAL A 268 2.55 20.63 -23.19
C VAL A 268 2.89 22.00 -22.62
N LEU A 269 2.81 22.18 -21.30
CA LEU A 269 3.14 23.46 -20.66
C LEU A 269 4.56 23.92 -21.00
N ALA A 270 5.55 23.04 -20.83
CA ALA A 270 6.94 23.36 -21.16
C ALA A 270 7.12 23.66 -22.66
N THR A 271 6.44 22.90 -23.54
CA THR A 271 6.48 23.14 -24.99
C THR A 271 5.93 24.52 -25.34
N GLU A 272 4.80 24.93 -24.77
CA GLU A 272 4.21 26.25 -25.03
C GLU A 272 5.14 27.38 -24.52
N LEU A 273 5.75 27.23 -23.34
CA LEU A 273 6.75 28.18 -22.84
C LEU A 273 8.01 28.23 -23.74
N SER A 274 8.43 27.09 -24.27
CA SER A 274 9.56 26.99 -25.20
C SER A 274 9.31 27.72 -26.52
N LYS A 275 8.07 27.67 -27.05
CA LYS A 275 7.68 28.47 -28.23
C LYS A 275 7.79 29.97 -27.98
N ALA A 276 7.61 30.42 -26.74
CA ALA A 276 7.79 31.81 -26.32
C ALA A 276 9.25 32.20 -26.00
N GLY A 277 10.20 31.26 -26.14
CA GLY A 277 11.63 31.46 -25.96
C GLY A 277 12.16 31.16 -24.57
N PHE A 278 11.34 30.64 -23.65
CA PHE A 278 11.81 30.24 -22.32
C PHE A 278 12.42 28.83 -22.35
N LYS A 279 13.50 28.63 -21.58
CA LYS A 279 14.20 27.35 -21.48
C LYS A 279 13.89 26.66 -20.17
N ILE A 280 14.16 25.36 -20.08
CA ILE A 280 13.89 24.58 -18.86
C ILE A 280 15.11 23.82 -18.36
N VAL A 281 15.15 23.57 -17.05
CA VAL A 281 16.13 22.72 -16.38
C VAL A 281 15.42 21.50 -15.84
N GLN A 282 15.64 20.35 -16.48
CA GLN A 282 15.24 19.06 -15.96
C GLN A 282 16.18 18.63 -14.84
N SER A 283 15.62 17.99 -13.83
CA SER A 283 16.36 17.47 -12.69
C SER A 283 15.89 16.07 -12.34
N GLU A 284 16.79 15.29 -11.77
CA GLU A 284 16.48 13.97 -11.24
C GLU A 284 16.41 14.05 -9.70
N GLU A 285 15.36 13.44 -9.14
CA GLU A 285 15.23 13.34 -7.71
C GLU A 285 16.16 12.26 -7.16
N VAL A 286 16.77 12.56 -6.00
CA VAL A 286 17.50 11.57 -5.20
C VAL A 286 16.91 11.58 -3.79
N ASP A 287 16.96 10.45 -3.10
CA ASP A 287 16.48 10.29 -1.74
C ASP A 287 17.45 10.91 -0.71
N ALA A 288 17.08 10.87 0.57
CA ALA A 288 17.90 11.42 1.64
C ALA A 288 19.27 10.71 1.82
N HIS A 289 19.48 9.58 1.15
CA HIS A 289 20.76 8.86 1.07
C HIS A 289 21.57 9.20 -0.20
N GLY A 290 21.06 10.11 -1.04
CA GLY A 290 21.67 10.51 -2.31
C GLY A 290 21.46 9.50 -3.44
N GLN A 291 20.55 8.53 -3.28
CA GLN A 291 20.23 7.54 -4.31
C GLN A 291 19.13 8.06 -5.22
N LYS A 292 19.29 7.90 -6.54
CA LYS A 292 18.28 8.32 -7.52
C LYS A 292 16.96 7.60 -7.28
N THR A 293 15.87 8.36 -7.22
CA THR A 293 14.52 7.79 -7.00
C THR A 293 13.84 7.36 -8.29
N GLY A 294 14.41 7.74 -9.46
CA GLY A 294 13.77 7.55 -10.76
C GLY A 294 12.83 8.69 -11.17
N ALA A 295 12.37 9.51 -10.22
CA ALA A 295 11.51 10.66 -10.52
C ALA A 295 12.30 11.80 -11.19
N ARG A 296 11.63 12.52 -12.08
CA ARG A 296 12.16 13.73 -12.75
C ARG A 296 11.17 14.87 -12.62
N SER A 297 11.70 16.07 -12.53
CA SER A 297 10.94 17.32 -12.53
C SER A 297 11.65 18.33 -13.44
N TRP A 298 10.99 19.44 -13.73
CA TRP A 298 11.60 20.57 -14.45
C TRP A 298 11.17 21.90 -13.85
N GLU A 299 12.04 22.89 -13.99
CA GLU A 299 11.77 24.29 -13.64
C GLU A 299 12.22 25.18 -14.80
N VAL A 300 11.69 26.40 -14.91
CA VAL A 300 12.15 27.41 -15.87
C VAL A 300 13.62 27.73 -15.60
N ALA A 301 14.45 27.66 -16.64
CA ALA A 301 15.87 27.98 -16.56
C ALA A 301 16.07 29.42 -16.07
N GLY A 302 17.03 29.64 -15.17
CA GLY A 302 17.19 30.91 -14.44
C GLY A 302 16.27 31.11 -13.22
N LEU A 303 15.18 30.35 -13.07
CA LEU A 303 14.29 30.38 -11.88
C LEU A 303 14.24 29.02 -11.14
N HIS A 304 15.20 28.14 -11.42
CA HIS A 304 15.28 26.78 -10.88
C HIS A 304 16.05 26.69 -9.55
N ASP A 305 16.53 27.82 -9.03
CA ASP A 305 17.18 27.87 -7.72
C ASP A 305 16.15 27.53 -6.63
N ARG A 306 16.46 26.51 -5.83
CA ARG A 306 15.56 26.00 -4.80
C ARG A 306 15.42 26.96 -3.61
N GLU A 307 16.48 27.65 -3.22
CA GLU A 307 16.41 28.60 -2.12
C GLU A 307 15.50 29.76 -2.51
N LEU A 308 15.57 30.20 -3.78
CA LEU A 308 14.63 31.16 -4.35
C LEU A 308 13.19 30.64 -4.35
N ILE A 309 12.95 29.43 -4.86
CA ILE A 309 11.61 28.81 -4.91
C ILE A 309 10.99 28.70 -3.50
N ASN A 310 11.80 28.37 -2.49
CA ASN A 310 11.35 28.19 -1.11
C ASN A 310 10.89 29.51 -0.45
N GLU A 311 11.47 30.65 -0.82
CA GLU A 311 11.04 31.97 -0.30
C GLU A 311 9.60 32.32 -0.71
N PHE A 312 9.06 31.68 -1.76
CA PHE A 312 7.68 31.87 -2.21
C PHE A 312 6.78 30.65 -1.94
N SER A 313 7.23 29.71 -1.11
CA SER A 313 6.53 28.46 -0.85
C SER A 313 6.21 28.28 0.64
N SER A 314 5.98 29.38 1.37
CA SER A 314 5.78 29.35 2.82
C SER A 314 4.65 28.43 3.25
N ARG A 315 3.51 28.40 2.53
CA ARG A 315 2.42 27.47 2.81
C ARG A 315 2.81 26.01 2.66
N HIS A 316 3.61 25.69 1.64
CA HIS A 316 4.12 24.34 1.46
C HIS A 316 5.02 23.95 2.64
N LEU A 317 5.89 24.88 3.06
CA LEU A 317 6.74 24.71 4.24
C LEU A 317 5.92 24.56 5.53
N GLU A 318 4.86 25.34 5.74
CA GLU A 318 3.94 25.21 6.89
C GLU A 318 3.24 23.84 6.88
N ILE A 319 2.77 23.36 5.72
CA ILE A 319 2.17 22.02 5.59
C ILE A 319 3.21 20.95 5.89
N MET A 320 4.44 21.10 5.39
CA MET A 320 5.54 20.17 5.68
C MET A 320 5.95 20.20 7.14
N GLU A 321 5.92 21.36 7.79
CA GLU A 321 6.18 21.53 9.21
C GLU A 321 5.04 20.92 10.05
N GLU A 322 3.78 21.13 9.68
CA GLU A 322 2.65 20.51 10.38
C GLU A 322 2.62 18.98 10.19
N ARG A 323 3.11 18.50 9.04
CA ARG A 323 3.44 17.07 8.83
C ARG A 323 4.64 16.63 9.66
N SER A 324 5.64 17.49 9.84
CA SER A 324 6.78 17.20 10.72
C SER A 324 6.32 17.05 12.19
N LYS A 325 5.24 17.75 12.55
CA LYS A 325 4.46 17.59 13.78
C LYS A 325 3.40 16.48 13.72
N GLY A 326 3.58 15.49 12.83
CA GLY A 326 2.82 14.26 12.82
C GLY A 326 1.32 14.46 12.60
N THR A 327 0.90 15.49 11.87
CA THR A 327 -0.49 15.61 11.47
C THR A 327 -0.71 14.89 10.13
N ALA A 328 -1.74 14.04 10.05
CA ALA A 328 -2.12 13.35 8.81
C ALA A 328 -2.41 14.34 7.67
N ASP A 329 -2.13 13.96 6.42
CA ASP A 329 -2.13 14.85 5.24
C ASP A 329 -3.36 15.77 5.13
N ALA A 330 -4.57 15.23 5.27
CA ALA A 330 -5.81 16.00 5.20
C ALA A 330 -5.99 16.93 6.41
N ALA A 331 -5.54 16.52 7.59
CA ALA A 331 -5.63 17.29 8.81
C ALA A 331 -4.55 18.40 8.88
N ALA A 332 -3.34 18.14 8.35
CA ALA A 332 -2.27 19.13 8.23
C ALA A 332 -2.74 20.24 7.29
N TRP A 333 -3.31 19.85 6.15
CA TRP A 333 -3.90 20.78 5.20
C TRP A 333 -5.06 21.60 5.79
N LEU A 334 -5.95 20.97 6.57
CA LEU A 334 -7.07 21.68 7.22
C LEU A 334 -6.59 22.64 8.32
N LYS A 335 -5.57 22.28 9.09
CA LYS A 335 -5.03 23.12 10.18
C LYS A 335 -4.29 24.35 9.67
N THR A 336 -3.49 24.20 8.62
CA THR A 336 -2.77 25.33 7.99
C THR A 336 -3.68 26.13 7.04
N ARG A 337 -4.99 25.86 7.05
CA ARG A 337 -5.94 26.51 6.15
C ARG A 337 -6.37 27.86 6.73
N LYS A 338 -5.79 28.96 6.23
CA LYS A 338 -6.32 30.32 6.45
C LYS A 338 -7.49 30.60 5.50
N HIS A 339 -8.36 31.53 5.89
CA HIS A 339 -9.38 32.08 5.00
C HIS A 339 -8.70 32.73 3.80
N LYS A 340 -9.23 32.52 2.59
CA LYS A 340 -8.67 33.11 1.36
C LYS A 340 -9.60 34.25 0.95
N ASP A 341 -9.14 35.48 1.11
CA ASP A 341 -9.72 36.67 0.50
C ASP A 341 -8.67 37.13 -0.52
N GLU A 342 -8.80 36.71 -1.78
CA GLU A 342 -7.82 37.00 -2.81
C GLU A 342 -8.07 38.43 -3.34
N PRO A 343 -7.09 39.35 -3.23
CA PRO A 343 -7.23 40.70 -3.76
C PRO A 343 -7.46 40.69 -5.27
N SER A 344 -7.84 41.84 -5.84
CA SER A 344 -7.93 41.97 -7.29
C SER A 344 -6.59 41.66 -7.95
N TYR A 345 -6.59 41.18 -9.20
CA TYR A 345 -5.36 40.82 -9.89
C TYR A 345 -4.31 41.96 -9.91
N PRO A 346 -4.66 43.25 -10.16
CA PRO A 346 -3.68 44.34 -10.06
C PRO A 346 -3.07 44.50 -8.67
N GLU A 347 -3.87 44.37 -7.61
CA GLU A 347 -3.37 44.43 -6.22
C GLU A 347 -2.47 43.23 -5.89
N LEU A 348 -2.81 42.05 -6.42
CA LEU A 348 -2.01 40.84 -6.26
C LEU A 348 -0.67 40.96 -6.99
N MET A 349 -0.65 41.51 -8.20
CA MET A 349 0.60 41.77 -8.94
C MET A 349 1.47 42.83 -8.27
N ASP A 350 0.87 43.88 -7.70
CA ASP A 350 1.58 44.88 -6.88
C ASP A 350 2.17 44.22 -5.61
N HIS A 351 1.40 43.36 -4.95
CA HIS A 351 1.88 42.59 -3.81
C HIS A 351 3.04 41.66 -4.17
N PHE A 352 2.94 40.91 -5.28
CA PHE A 352 4.01 40.05 -5.76
C PHE A 352 5.27 40.83 -6.09
N SER A 353 5.13 42.00 -6.71
CA SER A 353 6.27 42.88 -7.02
C SER A 353 7.01 43.27 -5.75
N LYS A 354 6.30 43.63 -4.67
CA LYS A 354 6.90 43.93 -3.36
C LYS A 354 7.57 42.72 -2.72
N LEU A 355 6.97 41.53 -2.82
CA LEU A 355 7.61 40.30 -2.33
C LEU A 355 8.91 40.01 -3.08
N ILE A 356 8.90 40.14 -4.41
CA ILE A 356 10.06 39.95 -5.27
C ILE A 356 11.16 40.97 -4.95
N GLU A 357 10.83 42.24 -4.73
CA GLU A 357 11.79 43.28 -4.32
C GLU A 357 12.50 42.89 -3.01
N ASN A 358 11.77 42.36 -2.03
CA ASN A 358 12.37 41.90 -0.78
C ASN A 358 13.33 40.71 -1.00
N VAL A 359 12.93 39.74 -1.83
CA VAL A 359 13.76 38.55 -2.14
C VAL A 359 14.97 38.94 -2.99
N SER A 360 14.87 39.97 -3.83
CA SER A 360 15.98 40.49 -4.66
C SER A 360 17.17 41.03 -3.85
N GLN A 361 16.96 41.32 -2.56
CA GLN A 361 18.04 41.70 -1.64
C GLN A 361 18.93 40.52 -1.25
N LYS A 362 18.41 39.28 -1.37
CA LYS A 362 19.11 38.04 -1.02
C LYS A 362 19.55 37.23 -2.24
N PHE A 363 18.74 37.24 -3.30
CA PHE A 363 18.94 36.41 -4.49
C PHE A 363 18.99 37.28 -5.76
N LYS A 364 19.82 36.88 -6.73
CA LYS A 364 19.77 37.51 -8.07
C LYS A 364 18.49 37.04 -8.77
N ILE A 365 17.56 37.98 -8.98
CA ILE A 365 16.36 37.73 -9.79
C ILE A 365 16.66 38.13 -11.25
N PRO A 366 16.56 37.19 -12.21
CA PRO A 366 16.84 37.49 -13.61
C PRO A 366 15.71 38.29 -14.26
N THR A 367 16.08 39.13 -15.22
CA THR A 367 15.12 39.81 -16.11
C THR A 367 14.52 38.85 -17.15
N ILE A 368 13.39 39.21 -17.76
CA ILE A 368 12.78 38.40 -18.84
C ILE A 368 13.74 38.19 -20.01
N ALA A 369 14.55 39.19 -20.35
CA ALA A 369 15.59 39.05 -21.38
C ALA A 369 16.66 38.02 -20.98
N GLU A 370 17.20 38.10 -19.76
CA GLU A 370 18.17 37.13 -19.23
C GLU A 370 17.57 35.70 -19.15
N LEU A 371 16.27 35.57 -18.87
CA LEU A 371 15.57 34.28 -18.85
C LEU A 371 15.47 33.64 -20.25
N LYS A 372 15.25 34.44 -21.29
CA LYS A 372 15.23 33.97 -22.68
C LYS A 372 16.62 33.62 -23.24
N GLU A 373 17.68 34.12 -22.62
CA GLU A 373 19.09 33.80 -22.95
C GLU A 373 19.61 32.51 -22.28
N GLN A 374 18.82 31.90 -21.38
CA GLN A 374 19.20 30.66 -20.72
C GLN A 374 19.28 29.49 -21.72
N GLN A 375 19.77 28.34 -21.24
CA GLN A 375 19.86 27.11 -22.03
C GLN A 375 19.06 25.99 -21.40
N ASP A 376 18.55 25.10 -22.25
CA ASP A 376 17.92 23.88 -21.80
C ASP A 376 18.94 22.96 -21.13
N VAL A 377 18.60 22.43 -19.96
CA VAL A 377 19.38 21.39 -19.28
C VAL A 377 18.52 20.14 -19.20
N ARG A 378 19.01 19.05 -19.81
CA ARG A 378 18.33 17.75 -19.81
C ARG A 378 19.10 16.75 -18.95
N CYS A 379 18.38 15.93 -18.20
CA CYS A 379 18.99 14.79 -17.53
C CYS A 379 19.53 13.79 -18.56
N PRO A 380 20.60 13.04 -18.25
CA PRO A 380 21.07 11.96 -19.11
C PRO A 380 19.94 10.99 -19.45
N ALA A 381 19.81 10.61 -20.72
CA ALA A 381 18.81 9.65 -21.13
C ALA A 381 19.04 8.30 -20.44
N ARG A 382 18.00 7.71 -19.88
CA ARG A 382 18.07 6.33 -19.37
C ARG A 382 18.05 5.33 -20.52
N THR A 383 18.72 4.20 -20.35
CA THR A 383 18.63 3.12 -21.33
C THR A 383 17.24 2.51 -21.31
N ARG A 384 16.91 1.78 -22.36
CA ARG A 384 15.62 1.08 -22.42
C ARG A 384 15.47 0.07 -21.29
N GLU A 385 16.55 -0.63 -20.95
CA GLU A 385 16.60 -1.60 -19.86
C GLU A 385 16.30 -0.92 -18.51
N GLU A 386 16.92 0.23 -18.23
CA GLU A 386 16.66 1.01 -17.00
C GLU A 386 15.19 1.44 -16.92
N LEU A 387 14.57 1.83 -18.04
CA LEU A 387 13.15 2.18 -18.07
C LEU A 387 12.24 0.98 -17.82
N LEU A 388 12.58 -0.19 -18.37
CA LEU A 388 11.85 -1.45 -18.11
C LEU A 388 12.00 -1.91 -16.66
N GLU A 389 13.17 -1.72 -16.05
CA GLU A 389 13.38 -1.97 -14.62
C GLU A 389 12.51 -1.07 -13.75
N LEU A 390 12.38 0.22 -14.08
CA LEU A 390 11.48 1.14 -13.39
C LEU A 390 10.00 0.73 -13.54
N LEU A 391 9.58 0.30 -14.73
CA LEU A 391 8.21 -0.19 -14.96
C LEU A 391 7.90 -1.47 -14.18
N HIS A 392 8.91 -2.29 -13.90
CA HIS A 392 8.80 -3.52 -13.11
C HIS A 392 9.28 -3.40 -11.66
N GLU A 393 9.43 -2.17 -11.15
CA GLU A 393 9.80 -1.96 -9.74
C GLU A 393 8.76 -2.62 -8.82
N ASN A 394 7.48 -2.45 -9.13
CA ASN A 394 6.38 -2.91 -8.28
C ASN A 394 5.52 -4.00 -8.91
N ASP A 395 5.34 -4.05 -10.23
CA ASP A 395 4.38 -4.95 -10.88
C ASP A 395 5.02 -5.78 -12.00
N ALA A 396 4.56 -7.02 -12.18
CA ALA A 396 5.10 -7.91 -13.22
C ALA A 396 4.57 -7.58 -14.63
N ALA A 397 3.46 -6.85 -14.71
CA ALA A 397 2.89 -6.33 -15.94
C ALA A 397 2.36 -4.92 -15.69
N PHE A 398 2.46 -4.05 -16.69
CA PHE A 398 2.00 -2.66 -16.64
C PHE A 398 1.05 -2.37 -17.80
N ASP A 399 0.23 -1.33 -17.66
CA ASP A 399 -0.70 -0.88 -18.68
C ASP A 399 -0.15 0.28 -19.52
N TYR A 400 -0.86 0.63 -20.60
CA TYR A 400 -0.47 1.74 -21.47
C TYR A 400 -0.33 3.08 -20.73
N PRO A 401 -1.22 3.48 -19.80
CA PRO A 401 -1.06 4.70 -19.02
C PRO A 401 0.23 4.73 -18.19
N THR A 402 0.61 3.61 -17.60
CA THR A 402 1.86 3.49 -16.83
C THR A 402 3.09 3.66 -17.74
N LEU A 403 3.06 3.07 -18.95
CA LEU A 403 4.11 3.26 -19.95
C LEU A 403 4.19 4.72 -20.44
N LEU A 404 3.04 5.34 -20.77
CA LEU A 404 2.94 6.73 -21.20
C LEU A 404 3.50 7.66 -20.12
N ARG A 405 3.19 7.40 -18.85
CA ARG A 405 3.75 8.13 -17.71
C ARG A 405 5.27 8.01 -17.68
N GLN A 406 5.82 6.81 -17.82
CA GLN A 406 7.27 6.58 -17.76
C GLN A 406 8.00 7.28 -18.92
N ILE A 407 7.50 7.16 -20.14
CA ILE A 407 8.04 7.83 -21.33
C ILE A 407 7.93 9.36 -21.19
N GLY A 408 6.80 9.84 -20.67
CA GLY A 408 6.56 11.25 -20.39
C GLY A 408 7.49 11.81 -19.32
N THR A 409 7.84 11.01 -18.30
CA THR A 409 8.81 11.37 -17.26
C THR A 409 10.22 11.46 -17.83
N GLU A 410 10.59 10.53 -18.73
CA GLU A 410 11.92 10.54 -19.37
C GLU A 410 12.11 11.74 -20.30
N ASN A 411 11.07 12.09 -21.03
CA ASN A 411 11.06 13.21 -21.98
C ASN A 411 10.53 14.52 -21.39
N LEU A 412 10.37 14.57 -20.06
CA LEU A 412 9.62 15.62 -19.37
C LEU A 412 10.08 17.03 -19.78
N GLY A 413 9.17 17.73 -20.44
CA GLY A 413 9.30 19.11 -20.89
C GLY A 413 9.89 19.30 -22.29
N PHE A 414 10.18 18.21 -23.01
CA PHE A 414 10.90 18.24 -24.29
C PHE A 414 10.13 17.64 -25.47
N VAL A 415 8.90 17.19 -25.27
CA VAL A 415 8.06 16.60 -26.32
C VAL A 415 6.66 17.19 -26.29
N THR A 416 6.05 17.30 -27.46
CA THR A 416 4.63 17.64 -27.58
C THR A 416 3.75 16.48 -27.09
N ALA A 417 2.46 16.73 -26.84
CA ALA A 417 1.50 15.65 -26.54
C ALA A 417 1.47 14.58 -27.66
N SER A 418 1.45 15.00 -28.92
CA SER A 418 1.42 14.09 -30.07
C SER A 418 2.67 13.22 -30.17
N GLU A 419 3.86 13.80 -29.95
CA GLU A 419 5.11 13.04 -29.90
C GLU A 419 5.14 12.07 -28.72
N LEU A 420 4.64 12.48 -27.55
CA LEU A 420 4.57 11.61 -26.39
C LEU A 420 3.70 10.36 -26.65
N PHE A 421 2.51 10.53 -27.23
CA PHE A 421 1.67 9.39 -27.64
C PHE A 421 2.37 8.53 -28.71
N ALA A 422 2.98 9.16 -29.72
CA ALA A 422 3.68 8.43 -30.76
C ALA A 422 4.86 7.60 -30.22
N LEU A 423 5.60 8.12 -29.23
CA LEU A 423 6.67 7.40 -28.55
C LEU A 423 6.13 6.21 -27.74
N ALA A 424 5.00 6.37 -27.04
CA ALA A 424 4.36 5.29 -26.32
C ALA A 424 3.81 4.20 -27.25
N ASP A 425 3.17 4.60 -28.35
CA ASP A 425 2.66 3.67 -29.37
C ASP A 425 3.80 2.90 -30.05
N ALA A 426 4.90 3.58 -30.37
CA ALA A 426 6.10 2.95 -30.90
C ALA A 426 6.72 1.97 -29.91
N ALA A 427 6.78 2.32 -28.61
CA ALA A 427 7.31 1.44 -27.58
C ALA A 427 6.48 0.16 -27.42
N VAL A 428 5.15 0.26 -27.45
CA VAL A 428 4.25 -0.91 -27.41
C VAL A 428 4.36 -1.78 -28.66
N SER A 429 4.55 -1.15 -29.82
CA SER A 429 4.64 -1.86 -31.10
C SER A 429 5.94 -2.66 -31.26
N ASP A 430 6.95 -2.36 -30.43
CA ASP A 430 8.23 -3.04 -30.47
C ASP A 430 8.25 -4.30 -29.59
N THR A 431 8.14 -5.44 -30.26
CA THR A 431 8.07 -6.78 -29.65
C THR A 431 9.42 -7.39 -29.33
N SER A 432 10.53 -6.70 -29.59
CA SER A 432 11.87 -7.19 -29.24
C SER A 432 12.03 -7.35 -27.72
N ASP A 433 11.63 -6.31 -26.97
CA ASP A 433 11.84 -6.25 -25.52
C ASP A 433 10.55 -6.32 -24.71
N LEU A 434 9.37 -6.20 -25.35
CA LEU A 434 8.07 -6.29 -24.69
C LEU A 434 7.27 -7.50 -25.16
N MET A 435 6.53 -8.08 -24.22
CA MET A 435 5.54 -9.10 -24.47
C MET A 435 4.15 -8.59 -24.08
N GLU A 436 3.16 -8.91 -24.90
CA GLU A 436 1.77 -8.56 -24.65
C GLU A 436 1.15 -9.55 -23.64
N ILE A 437 0.51 -9.03 -22.60
CA ILE A 437 -0.11 -9.75 -21.50
C ILE A 437 -1.62 -9.53 -21.55
N ASN A 438 -2.39 -10.56 -21.17
CA ASN A 438 -3.84 -10.44 -21.13
C ASN A 438 -4.33 -9.29 -20.22
N PRO A 439 -5.52 -8.74 -20.51
CA PRO A 439 -6.21 -7.78 -19.64
C PRO A 439 -6.39 -8.32 -18.23
N VAL A 440 -6.68 -7.42 -17.29
CA VAL A 440 -6.97 -7.84 -15.91
C VAL A 440 -8.20 -8.74 -15.90
N ALA A 441 -8.05 -9.95 -15.35
CA ALA A 441 -9.15 -10.90 -15.28
C ALA A 441 -10.33 -10.34 -14.45
N LEU A 442 -11.54 -10.53 -14.97
CA LEU A 442 -12.79 -10.22 -14.27
C LEU A 442 -13.57 -11.51 -14.07
N HIS A 443 -14.17 -11.69 -12.89
CA HIS A 443 -15.01 -12.85 -12.61
C HIS A 443 -16.22 -12.88 -13.55
N ASP A 444 -16.64 -14.08 -13.99
CA ASP A 444 -17.72 -14.23 -14.98
C ASP A 444 -19.04 -13.60 -14.52
N ASP A 445 -19.37 -13.72 -13.23
CA ASP A 445 -20.56 -13.08 -12.65
C ASP A 445 -20.55 -11.55 -12.75
N ASP A 446 -19.39 -10.90 -12.89
CA ASP A 446 -19.30 -9.45 -13.01
C ASP A 446 -19.21 -8.97 -14.46
N LYS A 447 -19.12 -9.88 -15.42
CA LYS A 447 -19.07 -9.52 -16.85
C LYS A 447 -20.46 -9.07 -17.33
N GLY A 448 -20.51 -7.83 -17.82
CA GLY A 448 -21.61 -7.34 -18.65
C GLY A 448 -21.45 -7.75 -20.11
N MET A 449 -22.36 -7.25 -20.95
CA MET A 449 -22.22 -7.27 -22.42
C MET A 449 -21.05 -6.40 -22.87
N THR A 450 -20.76 -5.33 -22.14
CA THR A 450 -19.63 -4.42 -22.36
C THR A 450 -18.79 -4.31 -21.10
N LEU A 451 -17.47 -4.24 -21.24
CA LEU A 451 -16.54 -4.29 -20.13
C LEU A 451 -15.68 -3.01 -20.09
N ALA A 452 -15.24 -2.65 -18.88
CA ALA A 452 -14.32 -1.53 -18.69
C ALA A 452 -12.99 -1.77 -19.43
N ARG A 453 -12.32 -0.68 -19.85
CA ARG A 453 -11.06 -0.75 -20.63
C ARG A 453 -10.01 -1.65 -19.97
N ARG A 454 -9.83 -1.55 -18.66
CA ARG A 454 -8.87 -2.38 -17.89
C ARG A 454 -9.07 -3.91 -18.02
N HIS A 455 -10.28 -4.33 -18.41
CA HIS A 455 -10.66 -5.74 -18.59
C HIS A 455 -10.69 -6.17 -20.07
N THR A 456 -10.40 -5.26 -21.00
CA THR A 456 -10.38 -5.52 -22.45
C THR A 456 -9.05 -5.17 -23.12
N GLU A 457 -8.34 -4.18 -22.59
CA GLU A 457 -7.06 -3.72 -23.13
C GLU A 457 -5.90 -4.60 -22.67
N SER A 458 -4.93 -4.73 -23.56
CA SER A 458 -3.71 -5.47 -23.31
C SER A 458 -2.86 -4.76 -22.25
N ARG A 459 -2.15 -5.58 -21.49
CA ARG A 459 -1.04 -5.15 -20.63
C ARG A 459 0.27 -5.56 -21.29
N TYR A 460 1.37 -5.11 -20.72
CA TYR A 460 2.71 -5.37 -21.24
C TYR A 460 3.64 -5.79 -20.12
N ALA A 461 4.63 -6.59 -20.46
CA ALA A 461 5.76 -6.89 -19.60
C ALA A 461 7.04 -6.91 -20.42
N ALA A 462 8.15 -6.54 -19.80
CA ALA A 462 9.46 -6.76 -20.36
C ALA A 462 9.67 -8.27 -20.55
N ARG A 463 10.30 -8.64 -21.67
CA ARG A 463 10.62 -10.02 -21.99
C ARG A 463 11.41 -10.69 -20.86
N TRP A 464 12.40 -10.00 -20.31
CA TRP A 464 13.20 -10.52 -19.19
C TRP A 464 12.36 -10.81 -17.93
N MET A 465 11.23 -10.12 -17.72
CA MET A 465 10.35 -10.35 -16.57
C MET A 465 9.56 -11.65 -16.76
N VAL A 466 9.03 -11.87 -17.97
CA VAL A 466 8.39 -13.14 -18.35
C VAL A 466 9.38 -14.30 -18.27
N GLU A 467 10.60 -14.10 -18.79
CA GLU A 467 11.69 -15.08 -18.72
C GLU A 467 12.09 -15.36 -17.27
N CYS A 468 12.11 -14.36 -16.38
CA CYS A 468 12.40 -14.57 -14.96
C CYS A 468 11.37 -15.50 -14.30
N GLU A 469 10.09 -15.33 -14.58
CA GLU A 469 9.03 -16.22 -14.09
C GLU A 469 9.17 -17.64 -14.67
N LEU A 470 9.48 -17.73 -15.97
CA LEU A 470 9.65 -18.99 -16.68
C LEU A 470 10.89 -19.77 -16.21
N ASP A 471 12.01 -19.08 -16.00
CA ASP A 471 13.24 -19.60 -15.42
C ASP A 471 12.96 -20.20 -14.05
N LEU A 472 12.25 -19.46 -13.20
CA LEU A 472 11.93 -19.89 -11.84
C LEU A 472 11.15 -21.20 -11.86
N VAL A 473 10.10 -21.28 -12.69
CA VAL A 473 9.29 -22.50 -12.85
C VAL A 473 10.13 -23.66 -13.42
N THR A 474 10.90 -23.41 -14.47
CA THR A 474 11.68 -24.44 -15.18
C THR A 474 12.78 -25.01 -14.29
N MET A 475 13.52 -24.14 -13.59
CA MET A 475 14.54 -24.54 -12.63
C MET A 475 13.94 -25.34 -11.47
N SER A 476 12.79 -24.92 -10.96
CA SER A 476 12.11 -25.63 -9.87
C SER A 476 11.66 -27.02 -10.30
N ASN A 477 11.04 -27.14 -11.48
CA ASN A 477 10.60 -28.43 -12.00
C ASN A 477 11.77 -29.39 -12.25
N ALA A 478 12.89 -28.91 -12.79
CA ALA A 478 14.08 -29.74 -13.04
C ALA A 478 14.68 -30.35 -11.76
N ARG A 479 14.47 -29.71 -10.60
CA ARG A 479 15.01 -30.15 -9.30
C ARG A 479 14.11 -31.11 -8.53
N LYS A 480 12.96 -31.51 -9.11
CA LYS A 480 12.09 -32.57 -8.54
C LYS A 480 12.78 -33.94 -8.48
N GLY A 481 13.75 -34.21 -9.37
CA GLY A 481 14.48 -35.48 -9.43
C GLY A 481 15.69 -35.59 -8.48
N GLU A 482 15.93 -34.58 -7.65
CA GLU A 482 17.08 -34.57 -6.72
C GLU A 482 16.81 -35.39 -5.44
N GLU A 483 16.50 -36.67 -5.61
CA GLU A 483 16.04 -37.56 -4.54
C GLU A 483 17.04 -37.73 -3.38
N TRP A 484 18.33 -37.42 -3.58
CA TRP A 484 19.35 -37.45 -2.52
C TRP A 484 19.09 -36.45 -1.39
N TRP A 485 18.18 -35.49 -1.58
CA TRP A 485 17.73 -34.56 -0.54
C TRP A 485 16.65 -35.13 0.37
N LYS A 486 16.07 -36.29 0.01
CA LYS A 486 15.05 -36.96 0.82
C LYS A 486 15.70 -37.76 1.94
N VAL A 487 15.19 -37.58 3.15
CA VAL A 487 15.56 -38.34 4.34
C VAL A 487 14.45 -39.34 4.61
N GLY A 488 14.80 -40.63 4.62
CA GLY A 488 13.84 -41.70 4.87
C GLY A 488 13.18 -41.60 6.24
N LYS A 489 11.92 -42.03 6.35
CA LYS A 489 11.11 -41.92 7.57
C LYS A 489 11.69 -42.71 8.74
N GLU A 490 12.43 -43.77 8.46
CA GLU A 490 13.19 -44.57 9.40
C GLU A 490 14.30 -43.76 10.10
N LEU A 491 14.87 -42.75 9.44
CA LEU A 491 15.88 -41.85 10.02
C LEU A 491 15.23 -40.62 10.64
N SER A 492 14.25 -40.01 9.98
CA SER A 492 13.64 -38.76 10.44
C SER A 492 12.72 -38.95 11.66
N THR A 493 11.99 -40.07 11.76
CA THR A 493 11.02 -40.30 12.83
C THR A 493 11.65 -40.31 14.24
N PRO A 494 12.73 -41.08 14.50
CA PRO A 494 13.36 -41.08 15.82
C PRO A 494 13.91 -39.71 16.23
N ILE A 495 14.43 -38.92 15.27
CA ILE A 495 14.94 -37.57 15.52
C ILE A 495 13.80 -36.64 15.95
N ILE A 496 12.67 -36.70 15.23
CA ILE A 496 11.49 -35.90 15.56
C ILE A 496 10.96 -36.27 16.94
N GLU A 497 10.80 -37.56 17.24
CA GLU A 497 10.30 -38.05 18.54
C GLU A 497 11.23 -37.65 19.70
N ALA A 498 12.55 -37.73 19.50
CA ALA A 498 13.53 -37.27 20.48
C ALA A 498 13.40 -35.76 20.74
N LEU A 499 13.16 -34.95 19.70
CA LEU A 499 12.98 -33.52 19.84
C LEU A 499 11.63 -33.16 20.49
N GLU A 500 10.56 -33.90 20.20
CA GLU A 500 9.26 -33.78 20.89
C GLU A 500 9.42 -34.04 22.39
N LEU A 501 10.15 -35.10 22.77
CA LEU A 501 10.45 -35.42 24.16
C LEU A 501 11.25 -34.30 24.84
N LYS A 502 12.30 -33.81 24.17
CA LYS A 502 13.16 -32.73 24.68
C LYS A 502 12.40 -31.42 24.89
N LYS A 503 11.46 -31.10 24.00
CA LYS A 503 10.65 -29.89 24.08
C LYS A 503 9.41 -30.02 24.96
N GLY A 504 9.04 -31.25 25.34
CA GLY A 504 7.88 -31.51 26.20
C GLY A 504 6.53 -31.35 25.49
N PHE A 505 6.47 -31.40 24.16
CA PHE A 505 5.22 -31.38 23.40
C PHE A 505 5.34 -32.17 22.08
N LYS A 506 4.21 -32.64 21.56
CA LYS A 506 4.12 -33.31 20.26
C LYS A 506 3.63 -32.37 19.16
N LEU A 507 4.18 -32.53 17.95
CA LEU A 507 3.67 -31.86 16.77
C LEU A 507 2.22 -32.27 16.50
N SER A 508 1.42 -31.33 15.98
CA SER A 508 0.10 -31.72 15.46
C SER A 508 0.25 -32.62 14.23
N LYS A 509 -0.84 -33.31 13.85
CA LYS A 509 -0.83 -34.16 12.64
C LYS A 509 -0.43 -33.36 11.40
N GLU A 510 -0.98 -32.15 11.24
CA GLU A 510 -0.64 -31.27 10.11
C GLU A 510 0.82 -30.79 10.16
N GLN A 511 1.31 -30.41 11.34
CA GLN A 511 2.71 -30.00 11.51
C GLN A 511 3.68 -31.16 11.22
N ARG A 512 3.34 -32.39 11.65
CA ARG A 512 4.12 -33.58 11.34
C ARG A 512 4.12 -33.88 9.84
N THR A 513 2.96 -33.80 9.19
CA THR A 513 2.86 -33.92 7.73
C THR A 513 3.68 -32.86 7.00
N ALA A 514 3.74 -31.62 7.51
CA ALA A 514 4.59 -30.59 6.94
C ALA A 514 6.08 -30.89 7.09
N VAL A 515 6.52 -31.40 8.25
CA VAL A 515 7.91 -31.86 8.43
C VAL A 515 8.21 -33.02 7.47
N ASP A 516 7.36 -34.05 7.42
CA ASP A 516 7.51 -35.19 6.52
C ASP A 516 7.56 -34.74 5.05
N HIS A 517 6.71 -33.80 4.63
CA HIS A 517 6.70 -33.24 3.28
C HIS A 517 8.05 -32.58 2.93
N ILE A 518 8.58 -31.77 3.83
CA ILE A 518 9.84 -31.04 3.63
C ILE A 518 11.03 -31.99 3.57
N VAL A 519 11.09 -32.99 4.45
CA VAL A 519 12.27 -33.85 4.60
C VAL A 519 12.22 -35.11 3.75
N SER A 520 11.03 -35.69 3.54
CA SER A 520 10.85 -37.02 2.92
C SER A 520 10.21 -36.96 1.54
N ASP A 521 9.26 -36.06 1.31
CA ASP A 521 8.45 -36.10 0.08
C ASP A 521 8.99 -35.17 -1.03
N THR A 522 9.78 -34.16 -0.65
CA THR A 522 10.33 -33.15 -1.58
C THR A 522 11.85 -33.24 -1.76
N ALA A 523 12.31 -32.91 -2.96
CA ALA A 523 13.70 -33.01 -3.39
C ALA A 523 14.45 -31.66 -3.24
N GLY A 524 15.13 -31.19 -4.28
CA GLY A 524 16.01 -30.00 -4.23
C GLY A 524 15.29 -28.69 -3.95
N VAL A 525 13.97 -28.63 -4.13
CA VAL A 525 13.15 -27.46 -3.86
C VAL A 525 11.83 -27.88 -3.20
N CYS A 526 11.38 -27.11 -2.21
CA CYS A 526 10.15 -27.39 -1.45
C CYS A 526 9.36 -26.10 -1.20
N VAL A 527 8.03 -26.18 -1.27
CA VAL A 527 7.11 -25.14 -0.78
C VAL A 527 6.29 -25.69 0.39
N ALA A 528 6.26 -24.94 1.48
CA ALA A 528 5.45 -25.22 2.67
C ALA A 528 4.64 -23.98 3.06
N SER A 529 3.32 -24.12 3.03
CA SER A 529 2.40 -23.04 3.38
C SER A 529 1.84 -23.23 4.79
N GLY A 530 1.39 -22.15 5.39
CA GLY A 530 0.61 -22.25 6.60
C GLY A 530 -0.10 -20.96 6.95
N PHE A 531 -1.33 -21.08 7.43
CA PHE A 531 -2.13 -19.95 7.84
C PHE A 531 -1.43 -19.11 8.92
N ALA A 532 -1.92 -17.89 9.11
CA ALA A 532 -1.39 -16.98 10.10
C ALA A 532 -1.48 -17.58 11.51
N GLY A 533 -0.33 -17.82 12.14
CA GLY A 533 -0.28 -18.33 13.51
C GLY A 533 -0.37 -19.85 13.69
N THR A 534 -0.06 -20.64 12.66
CA THR A 534 -0.02 -22.12 12.72
C THR A 534 1.25 -22.72 13.31
N GLY A 535 2.27 -21.90 13.60
CA GLY A 535 3.53 -22.36 14.16
C GLY A 535 4.54 -22.85 13.11
N LYS A 536 4.61 -22.19 11.94
CA LYS A 536 5.59 -22.47 10.89
C LYS A 536 7.03 -22.52 11.41
N THR A 537 7.43 -21.58 12.27
CA THR A 537 8.79 -21.61 12.84
C THR A 537 9.05 -22.78 13.77
N THR A 538 8.02 -23.29 14.46
CA THR A 538 8.13 -24.56 15.19
C THR A 538 8.46 -25.68 14.21
N VAL A 539 7.75 -25.78 13.09
CA VAL A 539 8.06 -26.75 12.02
C VAL A 539 9.49 -26.57 11.49
N SER A 540 9.96 -25.32 11.36
CA SER A 540 11.35 -25.01 10.97
C SER A 540 12.40 -25.62 11.88
N ASP A 541 12.23 -25.51 13.19
CA ASP A 541 13.17 -26.10 14.14
C ASP A 541 13.24 -27.65 14.01
N PHE A 542 12.09 -28.30 13.78
CA PHE A 542 12.02 -29.76 13.64
C PHE A 542 12.70 -30.27 12.36
N TYR A 543 12.38 -29.74 11.17
CA TYR A 543 13.06 -30.20 9.96
C TYR A 543 14.54 -29.79 9.95
N SER A 544 14.89 -28.67 10.60
CA SER A 544 16.29 -28.25 10.72
C SER A 544 17.10 -29.23 11.55
N GLU A 545 16.53 -29.76 12.63
CA GLU A 545 17.18 -30.80 13.44
C GLU A 545 17.41 -32.09 12.64
N VAL A 546 16.43 -32.50 11.83
CA VAL A 546 16.57 -33.67 10.93
C VAL A 546 17.75 -33.46 9.97
N TYR A 547 17.83 -32.31 9.31
CA TYR A 547 18.92 -32.03 8.38
C TYR A 547 20.29 -31.86 9.07
N ARG A 548 20.35 -31.22 10.25
CA ARG A 548 21.59 -31.12 11.05
C ARG A 548 22.10 -32.48 11.49
N ALA A 549 21.21 -33.39 11.89
CA ALA A 549 21.57 -34.77 12.23
C ALA A 549 22.14 -35.55 11.02
N GLN A 550 21.81 -35.12 9.79
CA GLN A 550 22.41 -35.61 8.55
C GLN A 550 23.69 -34.85 8.13
N GLY A 551 24.23 -33.99 9.01
CA GLY A 551 25.44 -33.20 8.76
C GLY A 551 25.25 -32.02 7.81
N LYS A 552 24.00 -31.61 7.52
CA LYS A 552 23.72 -30.48 6.63
C LYS A 552 23.91 -29.14 7.34
N ARG A 553 24.32 -28.12 6.57
CA ARG A 553 24.39 -26.73 7.05
C ARG A 553 23.08 -26.01 6.70
N MET A 554 22.44 -25.46 7.73
CA MET A 554 21.18 -24.73 7.59
C MET A 554 21.43 -23.22 7.51
N LEU A 555 20.92 -22.56 6.48
CA LEU A 555 20.98 -21.12 6.27
C LEU A 555 19.56 -20.56 6.12
N GLY A 556 19.20 -19.58 6.94
CA GLY A 556 17.90 -18.93 6.89
C GLY A 556 17.96 -17.58 6.17
N CYS A 557 16.89 -17.23 5.50
CA CYS A 557 16.67 -15.89 5.01
C CYS A 557 15.20 -15.47 5.15
N ALA A 558 14.98 -14.18 5.35
CA ALA A 558 13.64 -13.61 5.50
C ALA A 558 13.57 -12.21 4.88
N VAL A 559 12.34 -11.68 4.73
CA VAL A 559 12.05 -10.38 4.09
C VAL A 559 12.81 -9.19 4.71
N SER A 560 13.13 -9.26 6.00
CA SER A 560 13.83 -8.18 6.71
C SER A 560 14.85 -8.73 7.70
N ASN A 561 15.78 -7.88 8.13
CA ASN A 561 16.75 -8.26 9.17
C ASN A 561 16.06 -8.63 10.50
N GLN A 562 14.95 -7.96 10.84
CA GLN A 562 14.17 -8.28 12.04
C GLN A 562 13.50 -9.65 11.94
N ALA A 563 12.89 -9.96 10.79
CA ALA A 563 12.32 -11.28 10.55
C ALA A 563 13.40 -12.38 10.57
N ALA A 564 14.55 -12.11 9.97
CA ALA A 564 15.69 -13.04 9.98
C ALA A 564 16.21 -13.30 11.41
N LYS A 565 16.34 -12.25 12.22
CA LYS A 565 16.76 -12.38 13.63
C LYS A 565 15.78 -13.26 14.42
N LYS A 566 14.48 -13.03 14.27
CA LYS A 566 13.45 -13.84 14.93
C LYS A 566 13.49 -15.30 14.47
N LEU A 567 13.63 -15.54 13.16
CA LEU A 567 13.80 -16.88 12.62
C LEU A 567 15.03 -17.57 13.22
N GLN A 568 16.15 -16.85 13.38
CA GLN A 568 17.37 -17.38 14.00
C GLN A 568 17.16 -17.75 15.47
N GLU A 569 16.47 -16.91 16.25
CA GLU A 569 16.13 -17.19 17.66
C GLU A 569 15.26 -18.45 17.80
N GLU A 570 14.32 -18.67 16.89
CA GLU A 570 13.36 -19.76 16.96
C GLU A 570 13.87 -21.09 16.34
N SER A 571 14.71 -21.03 15.30
CA SER A 571 15.19 -22.20 14.53
C SER A 571 16.66 -22.57 14.77
N ARG A 572 17.43 -21.69 15.43
CA ARG A 572 18.89 -21.79 15.64
C ARG A 572 19.71 -21.85 14.34
N MET A 573 19.14 -21.46 13.22
CA MET A 573 19.83 -21.37 11.93
C MET A 573 20.53 -20.01 11.83
N GLU A 574 21.67 -19.95 11.14
CA GLU A 574 22.25 -18.66 10.78
C GLU A 574 21.30 -17.97 9.79
N CYS A 575 20.75 -16.80 10.13
CA CYS A 575 19.77 -16.11 9.29
C CYS A 575 20.23 -14.72 8.85
N ARG A 576 19.89 -14.35 7.61
CA ARG A 576 20.15 -13.02 7.03
C ARG A 576 18.90 -12.49 6.33
N SER A 577 18.81 -11.20 6.02
CA SER A 577 17.77 -10.75 5.08
C SER A 577 18.04 -11.29 3.68
N VAL A 578 16.99 -11.45 2.85
CA VAL A 578 17.12 -11.88 1.45
C VAL A 578 18.07 -10.97 0.66
N THR A 579 17.96 -9.65 0.85
CA THR A 579 18.88 -8.69 0.22
C THR A 579 20.34 -8.94 0.62
N LYS A 580 20.60 -9.25 1.90
CA LYS A 580 21.95 -9.50 2.40
C LYS A 580 22.50 -10.84 1.91
N ILE A 581 21.69 -11.90 1.91
CA ILE A 581 22.15 -13.23 1.45
C ILE A 581 22.50 -13.17 -0.04
N LEU A 582 21.65 -12.55 -0.87
CA LEU A 582 21.93 -12.36 -2.29
C LEU A 582 23.19 -11.52 -2.54
N ALA A 583 23.37 -10.42 -1.79
CA ALA A 583 24.57 -9.59 -1.90
C ALA A 583 25.85 -10.33 -1.47
N ASP A 584 25.76 -11.26 -0.51
CA ASP A 584 26.91 -12.06 -0.08
C ASP A 584 27.22 -13.19 -1.06
N LEU A 585 26.20 -13.79 -1.66
CA LEU A 585 26.36 -14.79 -2.72
C LEU A 585 26.97 -14.17 -3.98
N SER A 586 26.46 -13.03 -4.44
CA SER A 586 26.96 -12.35 -5.64
C SER A 586 28.39 -11.84 -5.51
N ARG A 587 28.81 -11.46 -4.29
CA ARG A 587 30.17 -11.00 -3.97
C ARG A 587 31.10 -12.12 -3.49
N ASN A 588 30.68 -13.38 -3.58
CA ASN A 588 31.42 -14.54 -3.09
C ASN A 588 31.85 -14.45 -1.61
N ARG A 589 31.12 -13.68 -0.78
CA ARG A 589 31.28 -13.65 0.69
C ARG A 589 30.56 -14.78 1.39
N LEU A 590 29.61 -15.40 0.70
CA LEU A 590 28.96 -16.64 1.08
C LEU A 590 29.06 -17.60 -0.12
N VAL A 591 29.53 -18.82 0.11
CA VAL A 591 29.61 -19.85 -0.91
C VAL A 591 28.69 -20.99 -0.48
N LEU A 592 27.74 -21.33 -1.36
CA LEU A 592 26.86 -22.49 -1.19
C LEU A 592 27.52 -23.75 -1.74
N THR A 593 27.15 -24.88 -1.19
CA THR A 593 27.60 -26.23 -1.53
C THR A 593 26.40 -27.17 -1.56
N SER A 594 26.60 -28.39 -2.08
CA SER A 594 25.57 -29.45 -2.07
C SER A 594 25.25 -29.98 -0.67
N ASN A 595 25.90 -29.46 0.37
CA ASN A 595 25.60 -29.77 1.77
C ASN A 595 24.68 -28.74 2.45
N ASP A 596 24.26 -27.70 1.73
CA ASP A 596 23.50 -26.59 2.29
C ASP A 596 22.00 -26.70 2.06
N VAL A 597 21.24 -26.32 3.09
CA VAL A 597 19.79 -26.13 3.01
C VAL A 597 19.49 -24.66 3.30
N VAL A 598 18.97 -23.98 2.29
CA VAL A 598 18.54 -22.58 2.37
C VAL A 598 17.04 -22.55 2.65
N VAL A 599 16.63 -21.88 3.73
CA VAL A 599 15.23 -21.65 4.10
C VAL A 599 14.89 -20.19 3.84
N LEU A 600 13.86 -19.96 3.03
CA LEU A 600 13.26 -18.65 2.83
C LEU A 600 11.94 -18.56 3.60
N ASP A 601 11.95 -17.80 4.68
CA ASP A 601 10.78 -17.54 5.52
C ASP A 601 10.02 -16.27 5.08
N GLU A 602 8.71 -16.29 5.27
CA GLU A 602 7.77 -15.28 4.73
C GLU A 602 7.94 -15.09 3.21
N ALA A 603 8.14 -16.20 2.48
CA ALA A 603 8.40 -16.20 1.04
C ALA A 603 7.27 -15.57 0.20
N GLY A 604 6.05 -15.50 0.73
CA GLY A 604 4.91 -14.81 0.11
C GLY A 604 5.11 -13.28 -0.04
N MET A 605 6.08 -12.70 0.67
CA MET A 605 6.44 -11.27 0.57
C MET A 605 7.64 -10.99 -0.35
N ILE A 606 8.24 -12.02 -0.96
CA ILE A 606 9.44 -11.88 -1.78
C ILE A 606 9.06 -11.89 -3.26
N ASP A 607 9.63 -10.95 -4.00
CA ASP A 607 9.39 -10.79 -5.44
C ASP A 607 10.03 -11.91 -6.27
N VAL A 608 9.59 -12.04 -7.52
CA VAL A 608 10.08 -13.07 -8.45
C VAL A 608 11.57 -12.92 -8.72
N PRO A 609 12.13 -11.73 -9.04
CA PRO A 609 13.55 -11.57 -9.31
C PRO A 609 14.46 -12.07 -8.17
N GLN A 610 14.12 -11.74 -6.92
CA GLN A 610 14.89 -12.19 -5.75
C GLN A 610 14.80 -13.71 -5.54
N ILE A 611 13.61 -14.30 -5.67
CA ILE A 611 13.43 -15.76 -5.56
C ILE A 611 14.18 -16.48 -6.69
N ARG A 612 14.13 -15.97 -7.94
CA ARG A 612 14.87 -16.52 -9.08
C ARG A 612 16.37 -16.49 -8.84
N ALA A 613 16.91 -15.36 -8.38
CA ALA A 613 18.32 -15.21 -8.06
C ALA A 613 18.77 -16.20 -6.97
N LEU A 614 17.98 -16.33 -5.89
CA LEU A 614 18.28 -17.28 -4.81
C LEU A 614 18.22 -18.73 -5.31
N SER A 615 17.21 -19.05 -6.12
CA SER A 615 17.05 -20.36 -6.74
C SER A 615 18.22 -20.72 -7.66
N ALA A 616 18.76 -19.73 -8.39
CA ALA A 616 19.92 -19.92 -9.27
C ALA A 616 21.18 -20.25 -8.48
N HIS A 617 21.45 -19.51 -7.40
CA HIS A 617 22.57 -19.84 -6.51
C HIS A 617 22.42 -21.23 -5.88
N CYS A 618 21.22 -21.60 -5.44
CA CYS A 618 20.97 -22.93 -4.88
C CYS A 618 21.15 -24.04 -5.92
N LYS A 619 20.60 -23.86 -7.12
CA LYS A 619 20.75 -24.81 -8.24
C LYS A 619 22.22 -25.03 -8.61
N ASN A 620 22.98 -23.95 -8.78
CA ASN A 620 24.39 -24.02 -9.18
C ASN A 620 25.27 -24.72 -8.13
N ALA A 621 24.92 -24.59 -6.85
CA ALA A 621 25.62 -25.27 -5.75
C ALA A 621 25.12 -26.70 -5.48
N GLY A 622 23.95 -27.09 -6.02
CA GLY A 622 23.24 -28.30 -5.61
C GLY A 622 22.61 -28.23 -4.21
N ALA A 623 22.42 -27.03 -3.66
CA ALA A 623 21.87 -26.77 -2.32
C ALA A 623 20.33 -26.86 -2.32
N LYS A 624 19.71 -27.40 -1.26
CA LYS A 624 18.23 -27.44 -1.15
C LYS A 624 17.67 -26.06 -0.86
N LEU A 625 16.56 -25.69 -1.50
CA LEU A 625 15.79 -24.48 -1.20
C LEU A 625 14.42 -24.82 -0.63
N ILE A 626 14.08 -24.27 0.54
CA ILE A 626 12.78 -24.42 1.19
C ILE A 626 12.12 -23.04 1.23
N LEU A 627 10.96 -22.88 0.60
CA LEU A 627 10.13 -21.68 0.71
C LEU A 627 9.03 -21.96 1.70
N GLN A 628 8.93 -21.13 2.73
CA GLN A 628 7.83 -21.20 3.69
C GLN A 628 7.17 -19.84 3.88
N GLY A 629 5.84 -19.83 4.02
CA GLY A 629 5.10 -18.58 4.08
C GLY A 629 3.60 -18.75 4.11
N ASP A 630 2.90 -17.66 3.79
CA ASP A 630 1.46 -17.60 3.63
C ASP A 630 1.13 -16.70 2.44
N GLU A 631 0.71 -17.30 1.33
CA GLU A 631 0.37 -16.57 0.09
C GLU A 631 -0.83 -15.63 0.24
N GLU A 632 -1.69 -15.85 1.24
CA GLU A 632 -2.87 -15.00 1.44
C GLU A 632 -2.55 -13.73 2.26
N GLN A 633 -1.39 -13.71 2.95
CA GLN A 633 -0.90 -12.50 3.65
C GLN A 633 -0.40 -11.43 2.66
N LEU A 634 0.31 -10.42 3.17
CA LEU A 634 0.78 -9.29 2.36
C LEU A 634 1.60 -9.78 1.16
N LYS A 635 1.30 -9.19 0.01
CA LYS A 635 1.98 -9.45 -1.26
C LYS A 635 3.37 -8.81 -1.26
N PRO A 636 4.27 -9.26 -2.15
CA PRO A 636 5.57 -8.62 -2.30
C PRO A 636 5.45 -7.13 -2.63
N VAL A 637 6.45 -6.34 -2.27
CA VAL A 637 6.54 -4.94 -2.74
C VAL A 637 7.04 -4.91 -4.18
N GLY A 638 8.04 -5.74 -4.54
CA GLY A 638 8.56 -5.87 -5.91
C GLY A 638 7.77 -6.82 -6.81
N ALA A 639 8.05 -6.85 -8.11
CA ALA A 639 7.25 -7.54 -9.12
C ALA A 639 7.03 -9.05 -8.90
N GLY A 640 5.77 -9.48 -9.09
CA GLY A 640 5.35 -10.88 -9.11
C GLY A 640 5.29 -11.57 -7.73
N GLN A 641 4.68 -12.74 -7.70
CA GLN A 641 4.54 -13.65 -6.54
C GLN A 641 5.27 -14.98 -6.84
N GLY A 642 6.56 -15.06 -6.51
CA GLY A 642 7.37 -16.25 -6.82
C GLY A 642 6.97 -17.51 -6.05
N MET A 643 6.57 -17.38 -4.77
CA MET A 643 6.08 -18.53 -3.99
C MET A 643 4.85 -19.17 -4.64
N ALA A 644 3.94 -18.36 -5.19
CA ALA A 644 2.74 -18.85 -5.87
C ALA A 644 3.07 -19.66 -7.14
N LEU A 645 4.02 -19.19 -7.96
CA LEU A 645 4.51 -19.94 -9.13
C LEU A 645 5.12 -21.27 -8.73
N MET A 646 5.93 -21.29 -7.67
CA MET A 646 6.57 -22.49 -7.19
C MET A 646 5.57 -23.48 -6.57
N SER A 647 4.56 -22.99 -5.86
CA SER A 647 3.47 -23.80 -5.30
C SER A 647 2.68 -24.51 -6.40
N ASP A 648 2.36 -23.80 -7.49
CA ASP A 648 1.64 -24.37 -8.64
C ASP A 648 2.45 -25.47 -9.35
N VAL A 649 3.78 -25.39 -9.34
CA VAL A 649 4.68 -26.36 -10.01
C VAL A 649 5.04 -27.54 -9.11
N LEU A 650 5.37 -27.28 -7.85
CA LEU A 650 5.92 -28.29 -6.93
C LEU A 650 4.83 -28.94 -6.07
N GLY A 651 3.66 -28.33 -5.96
CA GLY A 651 2.73 -28.60 -4.87
C GLY A 651 3.25 -28.06 -3.53
N GLU A 652 2.37 -28.05 -2.54
CA GLU A 652 2.70 -27.59 -1.19
C GLU A 652 2.03 -28.47 -0.12
N SER A 653 2.59 -28.42 1.09
CA SER A 653 1.92 -28.87 2.31
C SER A 653 1.44 -27.65 3.09
N THR A 654 0.17 -27.64 3.48
CA THR A 654 -0.47 -26.47 4.10
C THR A 654 -0.97 -26.80 5.50
N ILE A 655 -0.45 -26.07 6.50
CA ILE A 655 -0.89 -26.14 7.88
C ILE A 655 -2.06 -25.16 8.07
N THR A 656 -3.22 -25.65 8.51
CA THR A 656 -4.45 -24.86 8.68
C THR A 656 -4.82 -24.63 10.15
N GLU A 657 -4.28 -25.45 11.06
CA GLU A 657 -4.56 -25.37 12.50
C GLU A 657 -3.94 -24.11 13.14
N ILE A 658 -4.73 -23.04 13.26
CA ILE A 658 -4.32 -21.78 13.91
C ILE A 658 -4.19 -21.96 15.43
N ARG A 659 -3.00 -21.66 15.98
CA ARG A 659 -2.67 -21.84 17.41
C ARG A 659 -2.30 -20.54 18.14
N ARG A 660 -2.05 -19.45 17.40
CA ARG A 660 -1.62 -18.16 17.95
C ARG A 660 -2.71 -17.49 18.78
N GLN A 661 -3.91 -17.34 18.21
CA GLN A 661 -5.04 -16.75 18.93
C GLN A 661 -5.55 -17.75 19.97
N LYS A 662 -5.67 -17.31 21.23
CA LYS A 662 -6.21 -18.11 22.34
C LYS A 662 -7.74 -18.01 22.46
N ASP A 663 -8.32 -16.86 22.10
CA ASP A 663 -9.78 -16.72 21.94
C ASP A 663 -10.24 -17.45 20.66
N GLN A 664 -11.28 -18.28 20.80
CA GLN A 664 -11.89 -19.02 19.69
C GLN A 664 -12.53 -18.07 18.66
N ARG A 665 -13.18 -16.99 19.10
CA ARG A 665 -13.80 -16.01 18.19
C ARG A 665 -12.78 -15.36 17.28
N MET A 666 -11.63 -14.98 17.83
CA MET A 666 -10.54 -14.40 17.04
C MET A 666 -9.92 -15.42 16.08
N ARG A 667 -9.80 -16.70 16.47
CA ARG A 667 -9.39 -17.77 15.55
C ARG A 667 -10.35 -17.90 14.37
N ASP A 668 -11.65 -17.88 14.65
CA ASP A 668 -12.68 -18.04 13.62
C ASP A 668 -12.69 -16.84 12.67
N ILE A 669 -12.56 -15.62 13.18
CA ILE A 669 -12.41 -14.40 12.35
C ILE A 669 -11.21 -14.50 11.42
N VAL A 670 -10.05 -14.95 11.91
CA VAL A 670 -8.85 -15.13 11.04
C VAL A 670 -9.10 -16.19 9.97
N LYS A 671 -9.81 -17.29 10.28
CA LYS A 671 -10.15 -18.32 9.29
C LYS A 671 -11.04 -17.80 8.16
N MET A 672 -11.88 -16.79 8.42
CA MET A 672 -12.78 -16.22 7.41
C MET A 672 -12.06 -15.55 6.24
N PHE A 673 -10.77 -15.24 6.37
CA PHE A 673 -9.96 -14.70 5.26
C PHE A 673 -9.47 -15.78 4.28
N TYR A 674 -9.48 -17.05 4.69
CA TYR A 674 -9.04 -18.16 3.85
C TYR A 674 -10.21 -18.81 3.11
N LYS A 675 -9.95 -19.34 1.91
CA LYS A 675 -10.92 -20.10 1.13
C LYS A 675 -10.77 -21.60 1.36
N TYR A 676 -11.89 -22.30 1.30
CA TYR A 676 -11.99 -23.76 1.42
C TYR A 676 -12.84 -24.33 0.29
N ASP A 677 -12.53 -25.55 -0.15
CA ASP A 677 -13.38 -26.30 -1.06
C ASP A 677 -14.57 -26.96 -0.33
N GLU A 678 -15.42 -27.65 -1.09
CA GLU A 678 -16.57 -28.41 -0.58
C GLU A 678 -16.23 -29.48 0.47
N ASN A 679 -14.96 -29.93 0.51
CA ASN A 679 -14.48 -30.91 1.47
C ASN A 679 -13.82 -30.25 2.70
N GLY A 680 -13.83 -28.91 2.78
CA GLY A 680 -13.20 -28.14 3.85
C GLY A 680 -11.67 -28.08 3.74
N LEU A 681 -11.09 -28.40 2.57
CA LEU A 681 -9.66 -28.28 2.34
C LEU A 681 -9.31 -26.87 1.87
N PRO A 682 -8.18 -26.29 2.31
CA PRO A 682 -7.76 -24.97 1.88
C PRO A 682 -7.52 -24.95 0.36
N VAL A 683 -8.03 -23.91 -0.30
CA VAL A 683 -7.79 -23.67 -1.73
C VAL A 683 -7.23 -22.28 -1.95
N LYS A 684 -6.33 -22.15 -2.93
CA LYS A 684 -5.74 -20.88 -3.33
C LYS A 684 -6.67 -20.18 -4.32
N ALA A 685 -6.97 -18.92 -4.07
CA ALA A 685 -7.69 -18.08 -5.02
C ALA A 685 -6.72 -17.61 -6.11
N ARG A 686 -6.62 -18.35 -7.22
CA ARG A 686 -5.90 -17.90 -8.42
C ARG A 686 -6.82 -17.08 -9.35
N SER A 687 -8.12 -17.30 -9.27
CA SER A 687 -9.14 -16.57 -10.01
C SER A 687 -9.65 -15.35 -9.22
N PRO A 688 -10.04 -14.26 -9.90
CA PRO A 688 -10.65 -13.10 -9.24
C PRO A 688 -11.95 -13.50 -8.55
N LYS A 689 -12.23 -12.91 -7.38
CA LYS A 689 -13.53 -13.01 -6.71
C LYS A 689 -14.56 -12.17 -7.46
N SER A 690 -15.82 -12.61 -7.44
CA SER A 690 -16.92 -11.71 -7.86
C SER A 690 -17.12 -10.59 -6.84
N ARG A 691 -17.69 -9.46 -7.26
CA ARG A 691 -18.03 -8.35 -6.37
C ARG A 691 -18.95 -8.82 -5.24
N ASN A 692 -19.89 -9.70 -5.53
CA ASN A 692 -20.81 -10.23 -4.52
C ASN A 692 -20.06 -11.11 -3.51
N GLU A 693 -19.17 -12.00 -3.97
CA GLU A 693 -18.32 -12.80 -3.08
C GLU A 693 -17.47 -11.92 -2.15
N VAL A 694 -16.86 -10.86 -2.69
CA VAL A 694 -16.07 -9.90 -1.90
C VAL A 694 -16.95 -9.22 -0.85
N LEU A 695 -18.14 -8.73 -1.23
CA LEU A 695 -19.03 -8.03 -0.30
C LEU A 695 -19.58 -8.96 0.78
N GLU A 696 -20.02 -10.16 0.42
CA GLU A 696 -20.51 -11.16 1.38
C GLU A 696 -19.43 -11.53 2.40
N GLN A 697 -18.22 -11.85 1.92
CA GLN A 697 -17.09 -12.17 2.80
C GLN A 697 -16.71 -10.95 3.67
N SER A 698 -16.67 -9.75 3.09
CA SER A 698 -16.31 -8.54 3.83
C SER A 698 -17.33 -8.22 4.92
N PHE A 699 -18.63 -8.34 4.62
CA PHE A 699 -19.70 -8.11 5.59
C PHE A 699 -19.73 -9.15 6.70
N ALA A 700 -19.42 -10.41 6.37
CA ALA A 700 -19.29 -11.46 7.37
C ALA A 700 -18.11 -11.17 8.31
N ILE A 701 -16.93 -10.85 7.79
CA ILE A 701 -15.73 -10.51 8.58
C ILE A 701 -16.02 -9.29 9.46
N TRP A 702 -16.59 -8.23 8.89
CA TRP A 702 -16.91 -7.01 9.61
C TRP A 702 -17.94 -7.26 10.71
N GLY A 703 -19.02 -7.99 10.42
CA GLY A 703 -20.03 -8.34 11.42
C GLY A 703 -19.47 -9.19 12.57
N ALA A 704 -18.53 -10.09 12.28
CA ALA A 704 -17.85 -10.87 13.30
C ALA A 704 -16.92 -10.01 14.19
N LEU A 705 -16.22 -9.03 13.60
CA LEU A 705 -15.42 -8.04 14.34
C LEU A 705 -16.30 -7.13 15.21
N GLU A 706 -17.44 -6.66 14.70
CA GLU A 706 -18.41 -5.87 15.47
C GLU A 706 -18.95 -6.69 16.67
N ALA A 707 -19.36 -7.94 16.43
CA ALA A 707 -19.85 -8.83 17.47
C ALA A 707 -18.78 -9.18 18.52
N ALA A 708 -17.51 -9.18 18.14
CA ALA A 708 -16.38 -9.35 19.05
C ALA A 708 -16.00 -8.07 19.82
N GLY A 709 -16.61 -6.91 19.51
CA GLY A 709 -16.26 -5.63 20.12
C GLY A 709 -14.88 -5.12 19.70
N CYS A 710 -14.48 -5.43 18.46
CA CYS A 710 -13.16 -5.12 17.90
C CYS A 710 -13.13 -3.84 17.06
N ILE A 711 -14.24 -3.13 16.89
CA ILE A 711 -14.31 -1.92 16.04
C ILE A 711 -14.82 -0.76 16.87
N ASP A 712 -14.04 0.32 16.89
CA ASP A 712 -14.39 1.59 17.50
C ASP A 712 -14.35 2.70 16.44
N GLU A 713 -15.50 3.35 16.24
CA GLU A 713 -15.68 4.41 15.25
C GLU A 713 -15.75 5.79 15.89
N TYR A 714 -15.14 6.79 15.26
CA TYR A 714 -15.08 8.18 15.73
C TYR A 714 -15.52 9.14 14.63
N ASN A 715 -15.73 10.42 14.93
CA ASN A 715 -16.13 11.39 13.89
C ASN A 715 -14.92 11.88 13.12
N THR A 716 -13.84 12.14 13.86
CA THR A 716 -12.61 12.67 13.29
C THR A 716 -11.47 11.69 13.47
N HIS A 717 -10.49 11.81 12.58
CA HIS A 717 -9.26 11.03 12.68
C HIS A 717 -8.50 11.33 14.00
N ALA A 718 -8.54 12.59 14.48
CA ALA A 718 -7.92 12.98 15.74
C ALA A 718 -8.56 12.27 16.94
N GLU A 719 -9.89 12.19 17.00
CA GLU A 719 -10.60 11.44 18.05
C GLU A 719 -10.26 9.95 18.05
N ALA A 720 -10.11 9.35 16.86
CA ALA A 720 -9.70 7.96 16.72
C ALA A 720 -8.28 7.74 17.28
N VAL A 721 -7.35 8.66 16.96
CA VAL A 721 -5.97 8.63 17.49
C VAL A 721 -5.96 8.81 19.01
N ASP A 722 -6.64 9.83 19.55
CA ASP A 722 -6.67 10.10 20.99
C ASP A 722 -7.22 8.91 21.78
N SER A 723 -8.27 8.27 21.27
CA SER A 723 -8.89 7.11 21.92
C SER A 723 -8.00 5.88 21.84
N LEU A 724 -7.35 5.64 20.70
CA LEU A 724 -6.35 4.59 20.55
C LEU A 724 -5.23 4.74 21.58
N VAL A 725 -4.69 5.96 21.73
CA VAL A 725 -3.62 6.25 22.68
C VAL A 725 -4.09 6.06 24.13
N SER A 726 -5.31 6.51 24.45
CA SER A 726 -5.90 6.28 25.77
C SER A 726 -5.99 4.79 26.10
N ASP A 727 -6.52 3.97 25.19
CA ASP A 727 -6.65 2.53 25.38
C ASP A 727 -5.29 1.82 25.43
N TYR A 728 -4.32 2.29 24.63
CA TYR A 728 -2.94 1.82 24.67
C TYR A 728 -2.34 1.97 26.07
N PHE A 729 -2.56 3.10 26.74
CA PHE A 729 -2.06 3.31 28.10
C PHE A 729 -2.92 2.64 29.18
N ALA A 730 -4.21 2.44 28.94
CA ALA A 730 -5.12 1.74 29.84
C ALA A 730 -4.94 0.21 29.82
N SER A 731 -4.33 -0.35 28.76
CA SER A 731 -4.05 -1.79 28.64
C SER A 731 -3.27 -2.34 29.84
N HIS A 732 -3.67 -3.54 30.28
CA HIS A 732 -2.99 -4.30 31.33
C HIS A 732 -1.80 -5.14 30.80
N ALA A 733 -1.63 -5.26 29.48
CA ALA A 733 -0.47 -5.92 28.91
C ALA A 733 0.81 -5.13 29.23
N THR A 734 1.96 -5.78 29.34
CA THR A 734 3.24 -5.07 29.45
C THR A 734 3.52 -4.31 28.16
N THR A 735 4.36 -3.27 28.21
CA THR A 735 4.57 -2.40 27.05
C THR A 735 5.10 -3.13 25.81
N ASP A 736 5.96 -4.12 26.02
CA ASP A 736 6.49 -5.01 24.99
C ASP A 736 5.44 -5.97 24.44
N GLU A 737 4.30 -6.17 25.13
CA GLU A 737 3.16 -7.00 24.71
C GLU A 737 2.01 -6.20 24.08
N ARG A 738 2.24 -4.91 23.80
CA ARG A 738 1.32 -4.02 23.08
C ARG A 738 1.86 -3.71 21.68
N LEU A 739 0.98 -3.68 20.69
CA LEU A 739 1.34 -3.36 19.30
C LEU A 739 0.40 -2.32 18.71
N VAL A 740 0.94 -1.19 18.28
CA VAL A 740 0.19 -0.16 17.55
C VAL A 740 0.52 -0.23 16.07
N LEU A 741 -0.52 -0.31 15.24
CA LEU A 741 -0.44 -0.50 13.80
C LEU A 741 -1.12 0.65 13.04
N ALA A 742 -0.53 1.03 11.93
CA ALA A 742 -1.17 1.87 10.91
C ALA A 742 -0.74 1.44 9.51
N HIS A 743 -1.40 1.96 8.48
CA HIS A 743 -1.06 1.64 7.09
C HIS A 743 -0.01 2.60 6.50
N SER A 744 -0.14 3.91 6.76
CA SER A 744 0.71 4.94 6.16
C SER A 744 1.81 5.44 7.11
N ASN A 745 2.92 5.92 6.55
CA ASN A 745 3.99 6.54 7.35
C ASN A 745 3.53 7.85 8.02
N ALA A 746 2.57 8.56 7.40
CA ALA A 746 1.98 9.76 7.98
C ALA A 746 1.24 9.41 9.29
N ASP A 747 0.36 8.41 9.24
CA ASP A 747 -0.38 7.91 10.42
C ASP A 747 0.57 7.39 11.50
N LEU A 748 1.67 6.72 11.12
CA LEU A 748 2.69 6.30 12.08
C LEU A 748 3.34 7.47 12.81
N LYS A 749 3.62 8.55 12.10
CA LYS A 749 4.21 9.75 12.69
C LYS A 749 3.25 10.37 13.71
N THR A 750 1.97 10.49 13.35
CA THR A 750 0.88 10.90 14.25
C THR A 750 0.84 10.07 15.52
N LEU A 751 0.77 8.75 15.37
CA LEU A 751 0.68 7.82 16.50
C LEU A 751 1.96 7.83 17.35
N ASN A 752 3.13 7.86 16.74
CA ASN A 752 4.41 7.92 17.46
C ASN A 752 4.48 9.16 18.34
N GLN A 753 4.07 10.32 17.83
CA GLN A 753 4.10 11.56 18.60
C GLN A 753 3.04 11.59 19.70
N ALA A 754 1.82 11.15 19.42
CA ALA A 754 0.74 11.10 20.41
C ALA A 754 1.09 10.14 21.57
N ILE A 755 1.64 8.96 21.27
CA ILE A 755 2.11 8.00 22.29
C ILE A 755 3.31 8.55 23.04
N ARG A 756 4.28 9.15 22.36
CA ARG A 756 5.45 9.79 22.99
C ARG A 756 5.03 10.85 23.99
N LYS A 757 4.08 11.72 23.62
CA LYS A 757 3.51 12.73 24.52
C LYS A 757 2.88 12.10 25.76
N GLY A 758 2.12 11.02 25.60
CA GLY A 758 1.55 10.28 26.73
C GLY A 758 2.62 9.70 27.67
N TYR A 759 3.78 9.28 27.14
CA TYR A 759 4.93 8.87 27.97
C TYR A 759 5.61 10.04 28.69
N GLN A 760 5.66 11.23 28.08
CA GLN A 760 6.19 12.44 28.72
C GLN A 760 5.29 12.91 29.88
N GLU A 761 3.97 12.86 29.69
CA GLU A 761 2.99 13.19 30.73
C GLU A 761 3.09 12.25 31.94
N ARG A 762 3.46 10.98 31.71
CA ARG A 762 3.68 9.96 32.74
C ARG A 762 5.09 9.99 33.35
N GLY A 763 6.00 10.81 32.82
CA GLY A 763 7.39 10.94 33.29
C GLY A 763 8.32 9.79 32.89
N GLU A 764 7.92 8.92 31.97
CA GLU A 764 8.77 7.82 31.45
C GLU A 764 9.71 8.29 30.32
N VAL A 765 9.33 9.37 29.64
CA VAL A 765 10.16 10.12 28.68
C VAL A 765 10.33 11.52 29.25
N ALA A 766 11.55 12.07 29.18
CA ALA A 766 11.84 13.40 29.67
C ALA A 766 11.06 14.49 28.92
N LYS A 767 10.72 15.58 29.62
CA LYS A 767 10.08 16.75 29.00
C LYS A 767 11.09 17.63 28.27
N GLU A 768 12.37 17.58 28.62
CA GLU A 768 13.40 18.25 27.84
C GLU A 768 13.52 17.58 26.46
N GLU A 769 13.43 18.39 25.41
CA GLU A 769 13.59 17.95 24.03
C GLU A 769 14.83 18.59 23.41
N VAL A 770 15.51 17.82 22.58
CA VAL A 770 16.48 18.34 21.62
C VAL A 770 15.96 18.10 20.23
N HIS A 771 16.19 19.04 19.31
CA HIS A 771 15.80 18.88 17.92
C HIS A 771 17.00 18.48 17.08
N ILE A 772 16.81 17.44 16.27
CA ILE A 772 17.80 16.98 15.28
C ILE A 772 17.16 16.93 13.91
N ARG A 773 17.99 16.99 12.88
CA ARG A 773 17.60 16.67 11.52
C ARG A 773 17.87 15.19 11.28
N ALA A 774 16.85 14.36 11.16
CA ALA A 774 16.94 12.92 10.93
C ALA A 774 16.82 12.56 9.44
N ILE A 775 17.41 11.43 9.02
CA ILE A 775 17.24 10.91 7.65
C ILE A 775 15.94 10.11 7.57
N GLY A 776 14.95 10.65 6.85
CA GLY A 776 13.74 9.94 6.42
C GLY A 776 13.93 9.20 5.10
N LYS A 777 12.90 8.49 4.62
CA LYS A 777 13.01 7.62 3.43
C LYS A 777 13.29 8.39 2.13
N LYS A 778 12.67 9.56 1.96
CA LYS A 778 12.90 10.41 0.78
C LYS A 778 13.53 11.77 1.14
N PHE A 779 13.37 12.27 2.38
CA PHE A 779 13.79 13.62 2.80
C PHE A 779 14.39 13.60 4.21
N PHE A 780 15.15 14.64 4.54
CA PHE A 780 15.45 14.94 5.94
C PHE A 780 14.19 15.41 6.66
N GLU A 781 14.04 15.00 7.92
CA GLU A 781 12.91 15.35 8.76
C GLU A 781 13.39 15.89 10.10
N ASP A 782 12.79 16.98 10.56
CA ASP A 782 13.01 17.43 11.93
C ASP A 782 12.38 16.45 12.91
N MET A 783 13.13 16.15 13.96
CA MET A 783 12.78 15.14 14.94
C MET A 783 13.20 15.62 16.33
N SER A 784 12.24 15.67 17.25
CA SER A 784 12.53 15.84 18.68
C SER A 784 13.05 14.54 19.27
N LEU A 785 14.05 14.62 20.13
CA LEU A 785 14.54 13.52 20.96
C LEU A 785 14.54 13.92 22.42
N SER A 786 14.19 12.97 23.28
CA SER A 786 14.23 13.07 24.73
C SER A 786 14.85 11.82 25.34
N VAL A 787 15.44 11.97 26.54
CA VAL A 787 15.87 10.81 27.31
C VAL A 787 14.65 9.95 27.63
N GLY A 788 14.77 8.63 27.42
CA GLY A 788 13.68 7.67 27.54
C GLY A 788 13.00 7.30 26.22
N ASP A 789 13.25 8.06 25.13
CA ASP A 789 12.61 7.79 23.84
C ASP A 789 12.95 6.41 23.28
N ARG A 790 11.97 5.80 22.61
CA ARG A 790 12.15 4.56 21.86
C ARG A 790 12.38 4.89 20.39
N ILE A 791 13.53 4.50 19.88
CA ILE A 791 13.94 4.75 18.51
C ILE A 791 14.21 3.45 17.75
N ARG A 792 14.25 3.58 16.43
CA ARG A 792 14.65 2.53 15.49
C ARG A 792 15.62 3.12 14.48
N PHE A 793 16.69 2.38 14.17
CA PHE A 793 17.62 2.70 13.10
C PHE A 793 17.00 2.39 11.73
N THR A 794 17.08 3.33 10.79
CA THR A 794 16.48 3.20 9.45
C THR A 794 17.48 2.76 8.39
N THR A 795 18.77 2.74 8.71
CA THR A 795 19.86 2.30 7.83
C THR A 795 20.82 1.40 8.60
N ALA A 796 21.49 0.48 7.89
CA ALA A 796 22.51 -0.38 8.48
C ALA A 796 23.87 0.34 8.56
N ASP A 797 24.65 0.05 9.60
CA ASP A 797 26.02 0.53 9.76
C ASP A 797 26.90 -0.56 10.40
N SER A 798 28.00 -0.90 9.74
CA SER A 798 28.89 -1.96 10.20
C SER A 798 29.76 -1.57 11.40
N VAL A 799 30.06 -0.28 11.58
CA VAL A 799 30.92 0.20 12.66
C VAL A 799 30.16 0.21 13.98
N MET A 800 28.92 0.70 13.96
CA MET A 800 28.00 0.68 15.10
C MET A 800 27.34 -0.70 15.33
N ASN A 801 27.55 -1.63 14.39
CA ASN A 801 26.93 -2.94 14.36
C ASN A 801 25.39 -2.83 14.47
N VAL A 802 24.78 -1.93 13.71
CA VAL A 802 23.32 -1.77 13.63
C VAL A 802 22.83 -2.15 12.25
N VAL A 803 21.60 -2.64 12.17
CA VAL A 803 20.93 -2.95 10.90
C VAL A 803 19.66 -2.12 10.79
N ASN A 804 19.15 -1.95 9.56
CA ASN A 804 17.82 -1.36 9.39
C ASN A 804 16.80 -2.18 10.19
N GLY A 805 16.09 -1.51 11.09
CA GLY A 805 15.13 -2.09 12.01
C GLY A 805 15.64 -2.31 13.44
N THR A 806 16.94 -2.10 13.74
CA THR A 806 17.47 -2.19 15.11
C THR A 806 16.74 -1.22 16.04
N GLU A 807 16.30 -1.68 17.20
CA GLU A 807 15.48 -0.91 18.15
C GLU A 807 16.32 -0.55 19.37
N ALA A 808 16.13 0.66 19.90
CA ALA A 808 16.89 1.14 21.04
C ALA A 808 16.07 2.09 21.92
N LYS A 809 16.46 2.20 23.19
CA LYS A 809 15.94 3.21 24.13
C LYS A 809 17.02 4.23 24.45
N ILE A 810 16.73 5.51 24.34
CA ILE A 810 17.67 6.58 24.66
C ILE A 810 17.85 6.68 26.17
N THR A 811 19.10 6.64 26.63
CA THR A 811 19.46 6.74 28.05
C THR A 811 20.21 8.02 28.40
N SER A 812 20.82 8.69 27.43
CA SER A 812 21.48 9.98 27.64
C SER A 812 21.57 10.76 26.33
N ILE A 813 21.43 12.09 26.43
CA ILE A 813 21.63 13.03 25.33
C ILE A 813 22.49 14.17 25.88
N VAL A 814 23.63 14.46 25.24
CA VAL A 814 24.55 15.52 25.66
C VAL A 814 24.96 16.37 24.46
N PRO A 815 24.84 17.71 24.50
CA PRO A 815 25.31 18.57 23.41
C PRO A 815 26.81 18.42 23.17
N ASN A 816 27.23 18.26 21.92
CA ASN A 816 28.65 18.12 21.56
C ASN A 816 29.19 19.41 20.92
N ARG A 817 29.83 20.26 21.73
CA ARG A 817 30.38 21.56 21.26
C ARG A 817 31.54 21.44 20.28
N LYS A 818 32.23 20.29 20.21
CA LYS A 818 33.39 20.11 19.32
C LYS A 818 32.99 19.67 17.91
N ARG A 819 31.99 18.80 17.81
CA ARG A 819 31.55 18.19 16.54
C ARG A 819 30.23 18.74 16.01
N GLY A 820 29.48 19.48 16.83
CA GLY A 820 28.09 19.83 16.54
C GLY A 820 27.13 18.73 17.01
N GLY A 821 25.84 19.03 16.97
CA GLY A 821 24.75 18.12 17.37
C GLY A 821 24.85 17.59 18.80
N PHE A 822 24.41 16.34 18.96
CA PHE A 822 24.26 15.69 20.26
C PHE A 822 24.92 14.32 20.27
N ASP A 823 25.63 14.02 21.36
CA ASP A 823 26.07 12.68 21.71
C ASP A 823 24.90 11.93 22.36
N VAL A 824 24.35 10.95 21.65
CA VAL A 824 23.22 10.14 22.10
C VAL A 824 23.75 8.77 22.55
N THR A 825 23.37 8.37 23.76
CA THR A 825 23.62 7.00 24.27
C THR A 825 22.31 6.25 24.32
N VAL A 826 22.30 5.04 23.77
CA VAL A 826 21.12 4.18 23.68
C VAL A 826 21.41 2.78 24.22
N ASP A 827 20.40 2.19 24.83
CA ASP A 827 20.37 0.77 25.19
C ASP A 827 19.67 0.01 24.06
N ILE A 828 20.37 -0.95 23.46
CA ILE A 828 19.83 -1.85 22.44
C ILE A 828 19.50 -3.17 23.13
N ASP A 829 18.23 -3.55 23.07
CA ASP A 829 17.77 -4.85 23.56
C ASP A 829 17.77 -5.84 22.39
N GLU A 830 18.72 -6.78 22.44
CA GLU A 830 18.89 -7.81 21.42
C GLU A 830 18.41 -9.19 21.89
N GLY A 831 17.54 -9.24 22.91
CA GLY A 831 17.02 -10.48 23.48
C GLY A 831 17.92 -10.97 24.61
N LEU A 832 18.85 -11.89 24.31
CA LEU A 832 19.75 -12.47 25.31
C LEU A 832 20.91 -11.54 25.71
N GLU A 833 21.18 -10.51 24.90
CA GLU A 833 22.25 -9.53 25.15
C GLU A 833 21.67 -8.11 25.16
N ARG A 834 22.10 -7.31 26.14
CA ARG A 834 21.87 -5.87 26.15
C ARG A 834 23.20 -5.17 25.98
N ARG A 835 23.27 -4.26 25.01
CA ARG A 835 24.47 -3.47 24.76
C ARG A 835 24.15 -1.99 24.72
N LYS A 836 25.14 -1.18 25.10
CA LYS A 836 25.08 0.26 24.96
C LYS A 836 25.75 0.69 23.66
N LEU A 837 25.15 1.63 22.95
CA LEU A 837 25.71 2.27 21.77
C LEU A 837 25.72 3.78 21.99
N LYS A 838 26.81 4.43 21.59
CA LYS A 838 26.94 5.89 21.60
C LYS A 838 27.23 6.37 20.18
N PHE A 839 26.50 7.37 19.71
CA PHE A 839 26.70 8.00 18.40
C PHE A 839 26.45 9.52 18.48
N ASN A 840 26.96 10.27 17.49
CA ASN A 840 26.74 11.70 17.38
C ASN A 840 25.75 12.00 16.25
N THR A 841 24.81 12.92 16.46
CA THR A 841 23.70 13.18 15.53
C THR A 841 24.11 13.92 14.25
N GLU A 842 25.27 14.58 14.18
CA GLU A 842 25.79 15.19 12.94
C GLU A 842 26.50 14.16 12.04
N GLU A 843 27.02 13.11 12.68
CA GLU A 843 27.68 11.98 12.01
C GLU A 843 26.66 10.91 11.61
N TRP A 844 25.63 10.69 12.44
CA TRP A 844 24.61 9.69 12.20
C TRP A 844 23.22 10.08 12.74
N ASN A 845 22.26 10.16 11.82
CA ASN A 845 20.90 10.62 12.08
C ASN A 845 19.84 9.79 11.35
N ALA A 846 20.17 8.59 10.86
CA ALA A 846 19.23 7.65 10.26
C ALA A 846 18.44 6.88 11.33
N ILE A 847 17.54 7.59 12.01
CA ILE A 847 16.70 7.09 13.11
C ILE A 847 15.26 7.63 13.02
N GLN A 848 14.32 6.90 13.61
CA GLN A 848 12.91 7.30 13.74
C GLN A 848 12.34 6.83 15.10
N HIS A 849 11.23 7.41 15.55
CA HIS A 849 10.50 6.90 16.72
C HIS A 849 9.90 5.52 16.46
N ASN A 850 9.79 4.70 17.50
CA ASN A 850 9.40 3.28 17.39
C ASN A 850 8.32 2.90 18.43
N TYR A 851 7.22 3.66 18.49
CA TYR A 851 6.05 3.35 19.31
C TYR A 851 4.95 2.63 18.50
N ALA A 852 4.82 2.97 17.20
CA ALA A 852 3.89 2.38 16.25
C ALA A 852 4.64 1.80 15.03
N ARG A 853 4.00 0.86 14.30
CA ARG A 853 4.57 0.22 13.10
C ARG A 853 3.58 0.09 11.96
N THR A 854 4.10 0.03 10.73
CA THR A 854 3.26 -0.30 9.59
C THR A 854 2.76 -1.73 9.71
N VAL A 855 1.57 -2.01 9.18
CA VAL A 855 1.05 -3.38 9.06
C VAL A 855 2.07 -4.31 8.38
N HIS A 856 2.77 -3.82 7.35
CA HIS A 856 3.87 -4.51 6.68
C HIS A 856 5.06 -4.80 7.62
N GLY A 857 5.52 -3.79 8.37
CA GLY A 857 6.65 -3.92 9.30
C GLY A 857 6.36 -4.77 10.54
N ALA A 858 5.09 -5.09 10.80
CA ALA A 858 4.66 -5.95 11.90
C ALA A 858 4.42 -7.41 11.50
N GLN A 859 4.64 -7.79 10.23
CA GLN A 859 4.46 -9.18 9.81
C GLN A 859 5.34 -10.15 10.62
N GLY A 860 4.76 -11.31 10.97
CA GLY A 860 5.41 -12.31 11.80
C GLY A 860 5.38 -12.06 13.33
N GLN A 861 4.85 -10.93 13.82
CA GLN A 861 4.92 -10.56 15.25
C GLN A 861 3.61 -10.81 16.01
N GLY A 862 3.61 -11.69 17.01
CA GLY A 862 2.45 -11.90 17.89
C GLY A 862 2.57 -11.05 19.16
N LYS A 863 1.51 -10.35 19.57
CA LYS A 863 1.44 -9.55 20.80
C LYS A 863 0.13 -9.78 21.53
N THR A 864 0.10 -9.48 22.84
CA THR A 864 -1.10 -9.67 23.66
C THR A 864 -2.21 -8.73 23.19
N ASP A 865 -1.96 -7.42 23.14
CA ASP A 865 -2.92 -6.41 22.69
C ASP A 865 -2.47 -5.72 21.40
N VAL A 866 -3.40 -5.54 20.47
CA VAL A 866 -3.14 -4.95 19.14
C VAL A 866 -4.15 -3.84 18.85
N PHE A 867 -3.64 -2.66 18.51
CA PHE A 867 -4.40 -1.47 18.20
C PHE A 867 -4.12 -1.07 16.74
N LEU A 868 -5.15 -1.04 15.90
CA LEU A 868 -5.02 -0.67 14.48
C LEU A 868 -5.75 0.65 14.23
N LEU A 869 -5.05 1.63 13.66
CA LEU A 869 -5.69 2.80 13.05
C LEU A 869 -6.07 2.47 11.60
N GLY A 870 -7.38 2.49 11.31
CA GLY A 870 -7.95 2.17 10.00
C GLY A 870 -7.61 3.22 8.95
N ASN A 871 -7.51 2.78 7.69
CA ASN A 871 -7.27 3.66 6.55
C ASN A 871 -8.03 3.14 5.32
N ALA A 872 -9.12 3.80 4.94
CA ALA A 872 -10.02 3.32 3.88
C ALA A 872 -9.34 3.13 2.52
N GLY A 873 -8.28 3.89 2.23
CA GLY A 873 -7.54 3.80 0.97
C GLY A 873 -6.58 2.61 0.90
N MET A 874 -6.04 2.18 2.05
CA MET A 874 -4.97 1.17 2.11
C MET A 874 -5.40 -0.17 2.70
N THR A 875 -6.55 -0.23 3.38
CA THR A 875 -7.07 -1.50 3.90
C THR A 875 -7.62 -2.36 2.76
N ASP A 876 -7.23 -3.63 2.82
CA ASP A 876 -7.60 -4.73 1.94
C ASP A 876 -7.60 -6.05 2.76
N SER A 877 -7.95 -7.17 2.14
CA SER A 877 -8.03 -8.50 2.77
C SER A 877 -6.72 -8.89 3.47
N SER A 878 -5.60 -8.82 2.76
CA SER A 878 -4.29 -9.25 3.26
C SER A 878 -3.78 -8.38 4.41
N SER A 879 -3.95 -7.06 4.33
CA SER A 879 -3.50 -6.14 5.37
C SER A 879 -4.34 -6.24 6.64
N LEU A 880 -5.67 -6.36 6.52
CA LEU A 880 -6.54 -6.56 7.68
C LEU A 880 -6.31 -7.92 8.33
N MET A 881 -6.16 -8.98 7.54
CA MET A 881 -5.78 -10.31 8.05
C MET A 881 -4.45 -10.27 8.79
N VAL A 882 -3.44 -9.60 8.23
CA VAL A 882 -2.15 -9.44 8.89
C VAL A 882 -2.31 -8.74 10.22
N ALA A 883 -3.05 -7.63 10.30
CA ALA A 883 -3.24 -6.88 11.53
C ALA A 883 -3.98 -7.69 12.60
N ILE A 884 -5.11 -8.31 12.27
CA ILE A 884 -5.92 -9.11 13.21
C ILE A 884 -5.10 -10.30 13.72
N SER A 885 -4.40 -10.99 12.83
CA SER A 885 -3.64 -12.18 13.20
C SER A 885 -2.41 -11.90 14.08
N ARG A 886 -2.08 -10.64 14.41
CA ARG A 886 -1.02 -10.30 15.39
C ARG A 886 -1.48 -10.49 16.84
N VAL A 887 -2.78 -10.49 17.13
CA VAL A 887 -3.27 -10.69 18.51
C VAL A 887 -3.06 -12.14 18.96
N THR A 888 -2.69 -12.35 20.22
CA THR A 888 -2.47 -13.67 20.81
C THR A 888 -3.56 -14.03 21.81
N LYS A 889 -3.52 -13.48 23.04
CA LYS A 889 -4.46 -13.79 24.13
C LYS A 889 -5.27 -12.59 24.62
N GLY A 890 -4.91 -11.38 24.20
CA GLY A 890 -5.57 -10.13 24.62
C GLY A 890 -6.55 -9.63 23.57
N LYS A 891 -6.65 -8.30 23.42
CA LYS A 891 -7.65 -7.64 22.59
C LYS A 891 -7.07 -7.15 21.26
N PHE A 892 -7.85 -7.27 20.19
CA PHE A 892 -7.66 -6.51 18.96
C PHE A 892 -8.73 -5.42 18.86
N THR A 893 -8.32 -4.20 18.55
CA THR A 893 -9.25 -3.08 18.30
C THR A 893 -8.83 -2.29 17.05
N LEU A 894 -9.77 -2.07 16.14
CA LEU A 894 -9.70 -1.20 14.97
C LEU A 894 -10.35 0.15 15.30
N TYR A 895 -9.58 1.23 15.21
CA TYR A 895 -10.02 2.61 15.40
C TYR A 895 -10.17 3.26 14.03
N THR A 896 -11.35 3.79 13.69
CA THR A 896 -11.60 4.41 12.38
C THR A 896 -12.55 5.59 12.51
N THR A 897 -12.68 6.40 11.45
CA THR A 897 -13.79 7.34 11.35
C THR A 897 -15.06 6.64 10.85
N THR A 898 -16.23 7.17 11.22
CA THR A 898 -17.54 6.67 10.76
C THR A 898 -17.70 6.83 9.24
N HIS A 899 -17.10 7.87 8.65
CA HIS A 899 -17.09 8.03 7.21
C HIS A 899 -16.32 6.91 6.50
N GLU A 900 -15.18 6.50 7.07
CA GLU A 900 -14.34 5.44 6.51
C GLU A 900 -14.86 4.04 6.82
N ALA A 901 -15.61 3.85 7.91
CA ALA A 901 -16.07 2.55 8.38
C ALA A 901 -16.82 1.75 7.32
N GLU A 902 -17.74 2.38 6.57
CA GLU A 902 -18.48 1.69 5.50
C GLU A 902 -17.56 1.29 4.33
N THR A 903 -16.58 2.13 4.00
CA THR A 903 -15.59 1.81 2.96
C THR A 903 -14.69 0.66 3.39
N LEU A 904 -14.23 0.67 4.64
CA LEU A 904 -13.46 -0.43 5.23
C LEU A 904 -14.27 -1.72 5.26
N ARG A 905 -15.55 -1.63 5.63
CA ARG A 905 -16.50 -2.75 5.66
C ARG A 905 -16.68 -3.41 4.30
N GLN A 906 -16.66 -2.65 3.21
CA GLN A 906 -16.76 -3.19 1.84
C GLN A 906 -15.43 -3.74 1.30
N ARG A 907 -14.30 -3.38 1.91
CA ARG A 907 -12.95 -3.73 1.47
C ARG A 907 -12.27 -4.81 2.31
N ALA A 908 -12.88 -5.23 3.42
CA ALA A 908 -12.30 -6.18 4.37
C ALA A 908 -11.89 -7.52 3.73
N ALA A 909 -12.50 -7.93 2.61
CA ALA A 909 -12.14 -9.11 1.84
C ALA A 909 -11.73 -8.80 0.39
N LEU A 910 -11.46 -7.52 0.07
CA LEU A 910 -10.97 -7.12 -1.24
C LEU A 910 -9.53 -7.58 -1.42
N ASP A 911 -9.29 -8.42 -2.41
CA ASP A 911 -7.94 -8.93 -2.66
C ASP A 911 -7.09 -7.90 -3.40
N ARG A 912 -5.84 -7.73 -2.97
CA ARG A 912 -4.84 -7.01 -3.73
C ARG A 912 -4.14 -7.98 -4.66
N ASN A 913 -4.56 -7.99 -5.93
CA ASN A 913 -3.98 -8.90 -6.92
C ASN A 913 -2.63 -8.38 -7.39
N LYS A 914 -1.59 -9.16 -7.09
CA LYS A 914 -0.26 -8.99 -7.66
C LYS A 914 0.01 -10.10 -8.66
N GLU A 915 -0.55 -9.95 -9.84
CA GLU A 915 -0.59 -11.01 -10.83
C GLU A 915 0.77 -11.21 -11.50
N ASN A 916 1.20 -12.48 -11.64
CA ASN A 916 2.36 -12.86 -12.44
C ASN A 916 1.99 -12.86 -13.93
N THR A 917 2.96 -12.63 -14.81
CA THR A 917 2.76 -12.69 -16.27
C THR A 917 2.28 -14.07 -16.73
N LEU A 918 2.80 -15.16 -16.14
CA LEU A 918 2.40 -16.53 -16.46
C LEU A 918 0.97 -16.85 -15.99
N HIS A 919 0.51 -16.23 -14.91
CA HIS A 919 -0.86 -16.39 -14.41
C HIS A 919 -1.86 -15.59 -15.24
N ALA A 920 -1.50 -14.35 -15.60
CA ALA A 920 -2.29 -13.50 -16.48
C ALA A 920 -2.44 -14.12 -17.89
N GLY A 921 -1.36 -14.71 -18.38
CA GLY A 921 -1.25 -15.28 -19.72
C GLY A 921 -0.59 -14.30 -20.69
N VAL A 922 0.46 -14.79 -21.34
CA VAL A 922 1.21 -14.10 -22.39
C VAL A 922 0.53 -14.38 -23.74
N ARG A 923 0.35 -13.35 -24.56
CA ARG A 923 -0.31 -13.44 -25.87
C ARG A 923 0.68 -13.78 -26.99
N GLY A 924 0.15 -14.11 -28.17
CA GLY A 924 0.93 -14.46 -29.36
C GLY A 924 1.40 -15.92 -29.41
N GLU A 925 2.10 -16.29 -30.49
CA GLU A 925 2.60 -17.66 -30.70
C GLU A 925 3.58 -18.09 -29.60
N GLU A 926 4.51 -17.21 -29.24
CA GLU A 926 5.45 -17.45 -28.14
C GLU A 926 4.72 -17.61 -26.80
N GLY A 927 3.70 -16.79 -26.54
CA GLY A 927 2.86 -16.90 -25.36
C GLY A 927 2.11 -18.23 -25.26
N ALA A 928 1.66 -18.77 -26.40
CA ALA A 928 1.02 -20.10 -26.45
C ALA A 928 1.99 -21.23 -26.08
N GLU A 929 3.25 -21.15 -26.50
CA GLU A 929 4.28 -22.13 -26.11
C GLU A 929 4.65 -22.00 -24.63
N ILE A 930 4.78 -20.77 -24.12
CA ILE A 930 4.99 -20.50 -22.68
C ILE A 930 3.84 -21.08 -21.86
N ALA A 931 2.59 -20.86 -22.27
CA ALA A 931 1.41 -21.40 -21.59
C ALA A 931 1.41 -22.93 -21.57
N LYS A 932 1.67 -23.59 -22.71
CA LYS A 932 1.81 -25.06 -22.77
C LYS A 932 2.90 -25.57 -21.83
N MET A 933 4.05 -24.88 -21.77
CA MET A 933 5.14 -25.27 -20.89
C MET A 933 4.77 -25.10 -19.41
N PHE A 934 4.16 -23.96 -19.04
CA PHE A 934 3.71 -23.72 -17.68
C PHE A 934 2.66 -24.74 -17.23
N ASP A 935 1.65 -25.00 -18.07
CA ASP A 935 0.61 -26.00 -17.80
C ASP A 935 1.17 -27.42 -17.68
N LYS A 936 2.18 -27.78 -18.49
CA LYS A 936 2.89 -29.06 -18.37
C LYS A 936 3.60 -29.23 -17.03
N PHE A 937 4.11 -28.14 -16.45
CA PHE A 937 4.83 -28.17 -15.18
C PHE A 937 3.94 -28.09 -13.95
N LYS A 938 2.67 -27.65 -14.10
CA LYS A 938 1.70 -27.60 -13.01
C LYS A 938 1.56 -28.96 -12.34
N PHE A 939 1.59 -28.96 -11.02
CA PHE A 939 1.44 -30.13 -10.19
C PHE A 939 0.02 -30.71 -10.35
N GLN A 940 -0.08 -31.97 -10.80
CA GLN A 940 -1.35 -32.68 -10.89
C GLN A 940 -1.59 -33.53 -9.63
N LYS A 941 -2.63 -33.20 -8.84
CA LYS A 941 -3.03 -33.97 -7.63
C LYS A 941 -3.44 -35.43 -7.93
N SER A 942 -3.64 -35.81 -9.19
CA SER A 942 -4.10 -37.14 -9.61
C SER A 942 -3.12 -38.26 -9.27
N GLU A 943 -1.82 -37.98 -9.08
CA GLU A 943 -0.82 -39.01 -8.79
C GLU A 943 -0.78 -39.46 -7.31
N VAL A 944 -1.31 -38.65 -6.38
CA VAL A 944 -1.38 -39.00 -4.93
C VAL A 944 -2.76 -39.58 -4.56
N GLY A 945 -3.79 -39.29 -5.35
CA GLY A 945 -5.19 -39.58 -5.03
C GLY A 945 -5.63 -41.04 -5.15
N ALA A 946 -4.90 -41.90 -5.88
CA ALA A 946 -5.29 -43.30 -6.08
C ALA A 946 -5.23 -44.12 -4.76
N GLY A 947 -4.30 -43.80 -3.86
CA GLY A 947 -4.20 -44.45 -2.54
C GLY A 947 -5.20 -43.93 -1.50
N VAL A 948 -5.56 -42.65 -1.58
CA VAL A 948 -6.43 -41.98 -0.59
C VAL A 948 -7.92 -42.24 -0.87
N LYS A 949 -8.35 -42.26 -2.15
CA LYS A 949 -9.74 -42.61 -2.51
C LYS A 949 -10.13 -44.02 -2.07
N LYS A 950 -9.18 -44.98 -2.12
CA LYS A 950 -9.41 -46.37 -1.68
C LYS A 950 -9.64 -46.45 -0.16
N ARG A 951 -8.82 -45.75 0.63
CA ARG A 951 -8.95 -45.70 2.10
C ARG A 951 -10.17 -44.88 2.57
N GLY A 952 -10.52 -43.80 1.88
CA GLY A 952 -11.69 -42.98 2.18
C GLY A 952 -13.02 -43.73 1.97
N ASN A 953 -13.12 -44.53 0.91
CA ASN A 953 -14.28 -45.39 0.66
C ASN A 953 -14.39 -46.54 1.69
N GLU A 954 -13.27 -47.17 2.05
CA GLU A 954 -13.26 -48.22 3.09
C GLU A 954 -13.65 -47.67 4.47
N THR A 955 -13.21 -46.45 4.80
CA THR A 955 -13.54 -45.80 6.09
C THR A 955 -15.00 -45.34 6.13
N ARG A 956 -15.54 -44.77 5.03
CA ARG A 956 -16.97 -44.42 4.92
C ARG A 956 -17.87 -45.66 4.98
N GLN A 957 -17.50 -46.77 4.36
CA GLN A 957 -18.24 -48.02 4.47
C GLN A 957 -18.21 -48.59 5.89
N LYS A 958 -17.06 -48.53 6.59
CA LYS A 958 -16.96 -48.92 8.00
C LYS A 958 -17.83 -48.05 8.92
N GLN A 959 -17.80 -46.73 8.72
CA GLN A 959 -18.60 -45.79 9.53
C GLN A 959 -20.09 -45.93 9.27
N ALA A 960 -20.50 -46.14 8.01
CA ALA A 960 -21.89 -46.41 7.66
C ALA A 960 -22.39 -47.73 8.28
N LYS A 961 -21.54 -48.77 8.31
CA LYS A 961 -21.85 -50.05 8.96
C LYS A 961 -21.98 -49.91 10.48
N LEU A 962 -21.04 -49.20 11.13
CA LEU A 962 -21.10 -48.89 12.57
C LEU A 962 -22.35 -48.08 12.94
N ASN A 963 -22.72 -47.08 12.14
CA ASN A 963 -23.92 -46.28 12.39
C ASN A 963 -25.21 -47.10 12.19
N ALA A 964 -25.24 -48.04 11.24
CA ALA A 964 -26.36 -48.96 11.06
C ALA A 964 -26.48 -49.97 12.21
N GLU A 965 -25.36 -50.50 12.70
CA GLU A 965 -25.31 -51.40 13.87
C GLU A 965 -25.72 -50.66 15.15
N SER A 966 -25.25 -49.44 15.38
CA SER A 966 -25.68 -48.59 16.52
C SER A 966 -27.19 -48.32 16.49
N LYS A 967 -27.75 -48.02 15.31
CA LYS A 967 -29.20 -47.78 15.18
C LYS A 967 -30.01 -49.05 15.45
N GLN A 968 -29.54 -50.21 15.01
CA GLN A 968 -30.16 -51.50 15.34
C GLN A 968 -30.12 -51.79 16.85
N ILE A 969 -29.04 -51.43 17.53
CA ILE A 969 -28.91 -51.58 18.98
C ILE A 969 -29.86 -50.61 19.70
N GLU A 970 -29.94 -49.36 19.28
CA GLU A 970 -30.87 -48.36 19.85
C GLU A 970 -32.34 -48.78 19.66
N ASP A 971 -32.70 -49.26 18.46
CA ASP A 971 -34.05 -49.76 18.17
C ASP A 971 -34.37 -51.03 18.99
N TRP A 972 -33.41 -51.93 19.15
CA TRP A 972 -33.56 -53.14 19.98
C TRP A 972 -33.71 -52.80 21.47
N VAL A 973 -32.86 -51.90 21.99
CA VAL A 973 -32.95 -51.41 23.37
C VAL A 973 -34.30 -50.74 23.58
N GLY A 974 -34.74 -49.87 22.66
CA GLY A 974 -36.04 -49.21 22.69
C GLY A 974 -37.23 -50.17 22.79
N GLN A 975 -37.18 -51.27 22.02
CA GLN A 975 -38.23 -52.31 22.05
C GLN A 975 -38.21 -53.17 23.31
N HIS A 976 -37.05 -53.35 23.94
CA HIS A 976 -36.87 -54.26 25.08
C HIS A 976 -36.66 -53.53 26.42
N VAL A 977 -36.77 -52.19 26.48
CA VAL A 977 -36.61 -51.40 27.72
C VAL A 977 -37.42 -51.96 28.88
N SER A 978 -38.68 -52.36 28.62
CA SER A 978 -39.58 -52.95 29.62
C SER A 978 -39.06 -54.27 30.21
N GLU A 979 -38.43 -55.12 29.40
CA GLU A 979 -37.86 -56.40 29.84
C GLU A 979 -36.50 -56.21 30.52
N ILE A 980 -35.68 -55.29 30.00
CA ILE A 980 -34.39 -54.91 30.59
C ILE A 980 -34.62 -54.32 31.99
N GLN A 981 -35.62 -53.45 32.15
CA GLN A 981 -35.98 -52.88 33.44
C GLN A 981 -36.46 -53.94 34.43
N LYS A 982 -37.32 -54.88 33.98
CA LYS A 982 -37.75 -56.03 34.80
C LYS A 982 -36.60 -56.97 35.18
N ALA A 983 -35.59 -57.13 34.33
CA ALA A 983 -34.40 -57.92 34.62
C ALA A 983 -33.48 -57.22 35.63
N MET A 984 -33.32 -55.89 35.53
CA MET A 984 -32.58 -55.08 36.50
C MET A 984 -33.26 -55.06 37.87
N ASP A 985 -34.59 -54.94 37.91
CA ASP A 985 -35.35 -54.97 39.16
C ASP A 985 -35.29 -56.35 39.85
N ARG A 986 -35.17 -57.44 39.07
CA ARG A 986 -34.90 -58.79 39.60
C ARG A 986 -33.46 -58.99 40.08
N ALA A 987 -32.51 -58.21 39.56
CA ALA A 987 -31.10 -58.27 39.96
C ALA A 987 -30.79 -57.47 41.23
N LEU A 988 -31.71 -56.60 41.68
CA LEU A 988 -31.54 -55.70 42.82
C LEU A 988 -32.16 -56.18 44.14
N THR A 989 -32.65 -57.42 44.22
CA THR A 989 -33.06 -58.03 45.50
C THR A 989 -31.84 -58.56 46.27
N PRO A 990 -31.60 -58.12 47.53
CA PRO A 990 -30.40 -58.47 48.27
C PRO A 990 -30.54 -59.86 48.87
N ASN A 991 -29.84 -60.85 48.30
CA ASN A 991 -29.66 -62.14 48.97
C ASN A 991 -28.26 -62.22 49.59
N THR A 992 -28.30 -62.41 50.89
CA THR A 992 -27.20 -62.49 51.85
C THR A 992 -26.24 -63.64 51.58
N GLN A 993 -24.97 -63.41 51.94
CA GLN A 993 -23.91 -64.37 52.31
C GLN A 993 -22.76 -64.53 51.31
N ARG A 994 -21.58 -64.10 51.81
CA ARG A 994 -20.26 -64.76 51.71
C ARG A 994 -19.64 -64.81 50.31
N ASP A 995 -18.34 -64.80 50.14
CA ASP A 995 -17.14 -64.50 50.91
C ASP A 995 -16.05 -64.59 49.83
N SER A 996 -14.98 -63.83 49.97
CA SER A 996 -13.72 -64.02 49.24
C SER A 996 -13.79 -64.00 47.70
N PHE A 997 -13.21 -62.96 47.09
CA PHE A 997 -11.89 -63.12 46.46
C PHE A 997 -11.37 -61.76 46.02
N LYS A 998 -10.28 -61.36 46.68
CA LYS A 998 -9.36 -60.34 46.19
C LYS A 998 -8.71 -60.84 44.89
N ARG A 999 -8.49 -59.89 43.98
CA ARG A 999 -7.30 -59.68 43.10
C ARG A 999 -7.60 -59.64 41.60
N GLN A 1000 -7.06 -58.58 41.02
CA GLN A 1000 -6.44 -58.47 39.70
C GLN A 1000 -7.34 -58.19 38.48
N THR A 1001 -7.20 -56.95 37.98
CA THR A 1001 -7.11 -56.54 36.56
C THR A 1001 -8.25 -56.96 35.62
N LEU A 1002 -9.11 -56.01 35.24
CA LEU A 1002 -9.02 -55.18 34.03
C LEU A 1002 -10.24 -54.25 33.96
#